data_AF-A0A450VCY1-F1
#
_entry.id   AF-A0A450VCY1-F1
#
_cell.length_a   1.000
_cell.length_b   1.000
_cell.length_c   1.000
_cell.angle_alpha   90.00
_cell.angle_beta   90.00
_cell.angle_gamma   90.00
#
_symmetry.space_group_name_H-M   'P 1'
#
loop_
_entity.id
_entity.type
_entity.pdbx_description
1 polymer ?
#
loop_
_entity_poly.entity_id
_entity_poly.type
_entity_poly.pdbx_seq_one_letter_code
_entity_poly.pdbx_strand_id
1 'polypeptide(L)'
;MCGTTLPRRQTGAALLLLLGIIVLLSSGIFIDHLGQAALHRLQQDQKTTEALFAAKQALIGWAVGHPNVPGLMPWTDRNGDGNYDGDSDCASLSSDATFNPSFLLGRIPWRGRTTPCEETHGGLGIDVKDSAGERLWYAVSRNLIRRYQSPAGYPTINPTLANTAPFPWLTVRDATNASISNRVAAVILAPGSVLNDQDRSAYAPDPKNYLDIHASTGINNADADDCFDNHTGCDGTEGEDFVLADADTGFNDQLIFITIDELMRAVEKRVLNEVDKVLDDYRKTAGQEVTGVYPWMSPFAYPTTTLSSDVSEDGTDTTRHLIDSNADFMNTGIRPGQVVRNLTDGSKGIVETVNTETMLTLTTDGLRGGEDNRFDVNHISDPDDNDRYEILMDSSGLATDGSSGNTLEDTNRSVGFDALGIRIGDILENVSDETYGVVAAQPSADTITLARLGSDDTMAFDPGDSYEIPRFNGVPDVWEGHLPFHAMGERFRTGFTIAWHIPEEIPDKSSLSDNAGYLASLENAIQCSDEPDRAETDSCDPDRLPKAVPWADGSCAWQGINVVRCEGQTEWISYLTGTITETDENDPLGFQDDSADFQGFGVEQGDIVLNQTDGSRSVIEQVTAQGIRAFALYDGVKNHFETGDEYQIRVAAKRIPGQDAQEEKADCADVWDGAATLACGPGTLVDIGANFWGNGVRPGDAIQNRSQGWWGIIEAVGEPGAFDNTQDTLRVENASDAAGAGNHFADGDAYVIRSGFVDERRYAFDLAFTGEATVYDNGGLRHVETGSQVLFSQRNAIHIQDRDTVNQRIVVDASITTHGATLGEIKVSGIQRDLEPNFPSWFLANHWHHFIYVAASPAYLPQSNENPDDGNCIPNNDCLTLRTENMGGTTNQNDVRALVIAAGLETDGENCPQNRPASDVAQYLEGENIHPTGNAGDLTFQRKHPRLMDACFRDQAHVIK
;
A
#
# COMPACT_ATOMS: atom_id res chain seq x y z
N MET A 1 -110.98 -57.29 51.54
CA MET A 1 -109.59 -57.47 52.01
C MET A 1 -109.03 -58.74 51.40
N CYS A 2 -108.01 -58.62 50.54
CA CYS A 2 -106.97 -59.65 50.32
C CYS A 2 -105.87 -59.00 49.49
N GLY A 3 -104.67 -58.91 50.07
CA GLY A 3 -103.48 -58.37 49.43
C GLY A 3 -102.73 -59.46 48.64
N THR A 4 -101.95 -59.02 47.65
CA THR A 4 -100.91 -59.82 47.00
C THR A 4 -99.66 -58.96 46.89
N THR A 5 -98.53 -59.47 47.38
CA THR A 5 -97.18 -58.97 47.11
C THR A 5 -96.38 -60.08 46.44
N LEU A 6 -95.75 -59.77 45.31
CA LEU A 6 -94.82 -60.63 44.56
C LEU A 6 -93.38 -60.11 44.71
N PRO A 7 -92.35 -60.98 44.70
CA PRO A 7 -90.97 -60.63 45.02
C PRO A 7 -90.14 -60.16 43.81
N ARG A 8 -89.13 -59.32 44.11
CA ARG A 8 -88.14 -58.72 43.19
C ARG A 8 -86.99 -59.70 42.89
N ARG A 9 -86.54 -59.80 41.63
CA ARG A 9 -85.26 -60.42 41.24
C ARG A 9 -84.36 -59.45 40.45
N GLN A 10 -83.17 -59.24 41.02
CA GLN A 10 -81.82 -59.02 40.45
C GLN A 10 -81.44 -57.73 39.70
N THR A 11 -80.51 -57.00 40.34
CA THR A 11 -79.73 -55.83 39.89
C THR A 11 -78.33 -56.25 39.42
N GLY A 12 -78.17 -56.71 38.18
CA GLY A 12 -76.87 -57.11 37.61
C GLY A 12 -76.48 -56.39 36.31
N ALA A 13 -77.41 -56.21 35.37
CA ALA A 13 -77.12 -55.63 34.06
C ALA A 13 -76.86 -54.10 34.09
N ALA A 14 -77.48 -53.38 35.03
CA ALA A 14 -77.29 -51.94 35.18
C ALA A 14 -75.86 -51.57 35.65
N LEU A 15 -75.23 -52.44 36.45
CA LEU A 15 -73.87 -52.21 36.95
C LEU A 15 -72.82 -52.37 35.84
N LEU A 16 -72.99 -53.36 34.95
CA LEU A 16 -72.07 -53.60 33.83
C LEU A 16 -72.17 -52.51 32.74
N LEU A 17 -73.37 -51.98 32.48
CA LEU A 17 -73.56 -50.84 31.59
C LEU A 17 -72.95 -49.56 32.18
N LEU A 18 -73.13 -49.31 33.48
CA LEU A 18 -72.49 -48.19 34.17
C LEU A 18 -70.95 -48.32 34.14
N LEU A 19 -70.42 -49.52 34.40
CA LEU A 19 -68.98 -49.79 34.36
C LEU A 19 -68.41 -49.58 32.95
N GLY A 20 -69.11 -50.04 31.90
CA GLY A 20 -68.71 -49.84 30.51
C GLY A 20 -68.68 -48.36 30.10
N ILE A 21 -69.65 -47.56 30.57
CA ILE A 21 -69.68 -46.11 30.34
C ILE A 21 -68.55 -45.42 31.10
N ILE A 22 -68.28 -45.81 32.35
CA ILE A 22 -67.16 -45.27 33.15
C ILE A 22 -65.82 -45.59 32.49
N VAL A 23 -65.62 -46.82 32.00
CA VAL A 23 -64.39 -47.21 31.30
C VAL A 23 -64.22 -46.40 30.02
N LEU A 24 -65.25 -46.28 29.19
CA LEU A 24 -65.18 -45.50 27.94
C LEU A 24 -64.95 -44.01 28.17
N LEU A 25 -65.57 -43.41 29.20
CA LEU A 25 -65.31 -42.02 29.59
C LEU A 25 -63.90 -41.84 30.15
N SER A 26 -63.41 -42.78 30.96
CA SER A 26 -62.03 -42.75 31.48
C SER A 26 -60.98 -42.91 30.38
N SER A 27 -61.25 -43.74 29.38
CA SER A 27 -60.36 -43.92 28.22
C SER A 27 -60.34 -42.68 27.31
N GLY A 28 -61.48 -42.01 27.12
CA GLY A 28 -61.56 -40.76 26.35
C GLY A 28 -60.76 -39.63 26.99
N ILE A 29 -60.88 -39.46 28.31
CA ILE A 29 -60.11 -38.46 29.08
C ILE A 29 -58.60 -38.79 29.06
N PHE A 30 -58.24 -40.09 29.12
CA PHE A 30 -56.84 -40.52 29.09
C PHE A 30 -56.16 -40.30 27.72
N ILE A 31 -56.87 -40.55 26.62
CA ILE A 31 -56.35 -40.30 25.25
C ILE A 31 -56.24 -38.80 24.97
N ASP A 32 -57.19 -37.98 25.45
CA ASP A 32 -57.14 -36.52 25.30
C ASP A 32 -55.99 -35.90 26.12
N HIS A 33 -55.72 -36.41 27.33
CA HIS A 33 -54.55 -36.02 28.12
C HIS A 33 -53.21 -36.43 27.50
N LEU A 34 -53.13 -37.61 26.86
CA LEU A 34 -51.92 -38.03 26.14
C LEU A 34 -51.67 -37.17 24.89
N GLY A 35 -52.73 -36.85 24.14
CA GLY A 35 -52.66 -35.97 22.98
C GLY A 35 -52.27 -34.54 23.34
N GLN A 36 -52.87 -33.97 24.40
CA GLN A 36 -52.54 -32.63 24.88
C GLN A 36 -51.13 -32.53 25.47
N ALA A 37 -50.65 -33.56 26.17
CA ALA A 37 -49.28 -33.59 26.69
C ALA A 37 -48.24 -33.66 25.57
N ALA A 38 -48.49 -34.46 24.51
CA ALA A 38 -47.63 -34.50 23.33
C ALA A 38 -47.64 -33.19 22.55
N LEU A 39 -48.82 -32.57 22.39
CA LEU A 39 -48.97 -31.25 21.73
C LEU A 39 -48.28 -30.13 22.52
N HIS A 40 -48.38 -30.16 23.85
CA HIS A 40 -47.68 -29.21 24.72
C HIS A 40 -46.17 -29.38 24.65
N ARG A 41 -45.64 -30.63 24.64
CA ARG A 41 -44.21 -30.88 24.43
C ARG A 41 -43.73 -30.35 23.08
N LEU A 42 -44.45 -30.65 22.00
CA LEU A 42 -44.13 -30.14 20.67
C LEU A 42 -44.13 -28.60 20.62
N GLN A 43 -45.07 -27.95 21.29
CA GLN A 43 -45.10 -26.48 21.41
C GLN A 43 -43.94 -25.92 22.25
N GLN A 44 -43.55 -26.61 23.33
CA GLN A 44 -42.41 -26.25 24.16
C GLN A 44 -41.10 -26.40 23.38
N ASP A 45 -40.90 -27.52 22.71
CA ASP A 45 -39.74 -27.78 21.86
C ASP A 45 -39.65 -26.76 20.72
N GLN A 46 -40.80 -26.42 20.11
CA GLN A 46 -40.86 -25.37 19.08
C GLN A 46 -40.41 -24.02 19.63
N LYS A 47 -40.89 -23.59 20.81
CA LYS A 47 -40.50 -22.31 21.41
C LYS A 47 -39.01 -22.27 21.76
N THR A 48 -38.48 -23.34 22.33
CA THR A 48 -37.04 -23.44 22.63
C THR A 48 -36.22 -23.39 21.32
N THR A 49 -36.65 -24.12 20.30
CA THR A 49 -36.00 -24.13 18.98
C THR A 49 -36.01 -22.75 18.33
N GLU A 50 -37.14 -22.04 18.36
CA GLU A 50 -37.25 -20.67 17.85
C GLU A 50 -36.32 -19.71 18.59
N ALA A 51 -36.21 -19.82 19.93
CA ALA A 51 -35.29 -19.03 20.73
C ALA A 51 -33.82 -19.30 20.39
N LEU A 52 -33.44 -20.58 20.25
CA LEU A 52 -32.09 -21.00 19.86
C LEU A 52 -31.72 -20.48 18.46
N PHE A 53 -32.62 -20.59 17.48
CA PHE A 53 -32.38 -20.05 16.13
C PHE A 53 -32.29 -18.52 16.13
N ALA A 54 -33.15 -17.83 16.87
CA ALA A 54 -33.10 -16.37 16.99
C ALA A 54 -31.76 -15.91 17.60
N ALA A 55 -31.29 -16.57 18.66
CA ALA A 55 -29.97 -16.33 19.24
C ALA A 55 -28.83 -16.59 18.27
N LYS A 56 -28.88 -17.73 17.55
CA LYS A 56 -27.87 -18.06 16.53
C LYS A 56 -27.77 -16.99 15.46
N GLN A 57 -28.91 -16.54 14.91
CA GLN A 57 -28.92 -15.50 13.89
C GLN A 57 -28.45 -14.14 14.43
N ALA A 58 -28.83 -13.79 15.66
CA ALA A 58 -28.37 -12.55 16.29
C ALA A 58 -26.85 -12.55 16.52
N LEU A 59 -26.27 -13.65 16.99
CA LEU A 59 -24.82 -13.80 17.17
C LEU A 59 -24.07 -13.69 15.84
N ILE A 60 -24.50 -14.40 14.80
CA ILE A 60 -23.89 -14.28 13.46
C ILE A 60 -24.02 -12.84 12.93
N GLY A 61 -25.21 -12.23 13.05
CA GLY A 61 -25.46 -10.86 12.59
C GLY A 61 -24.63 -9.83 13.34
N TRP A 62 -24.47 -9.99 14.65
CA TRP A 62 -23.63 -9.15 15.49
C TRP A 62 -22.16 -9.27 15.10
N ALA A 63 -21.67 -10.49 14.91
CA ALA A 63 -20.29 -10.76 14.55
C ALA A 63 -19.93 -10.21 13.16
N VAL A 64 -20.75 -10.51 12.15
CA VAL A 64 -20.57 -9.99 10.78
C VAL A 64 -20.75 -8.46 10.71
N GLY A 65 -21.56 -7.91 11.61
CA GLY A 65 -21.85 -6.49 11.73
C GLY A 65 -20.77 -5.69 12.46
N HIS A 66 -19.77 -6.34 13.08
CA HIS A 66 -18.75 -5.65 13.88
C HIS A 66 -18.01 -4.60 13.04
N PRO A 67 -17.91 -3.34 13.50
CA PRO A 67 -17.40 -2.24 12.68
C PRO A 67 -15.91 -2.35 12.35
N ASN A 68 -15.12 -2.93 13.26
CA ASN A 68 -13.65 -2.97 13.17
C ASN A 68 -13.08 -4.40 13.06
N VAL A 69 -13.90 -5.44 13.21
CA VAL A 69 -13.41 -6.84 13.28
C VAL A 69 -14.55 -7.81 12.91
N PRO A 70 -15.01 -7.82 11.65
CA PRO A 70 -16.06 -8.73 11.22
C PRO A 70 -15.72 -10.20 11.58
N GLY A 71 -16.62 -10.85 12.31
CA GLY A 71 -16.44 -12.21 12.83
C GLY A 71 -16.11 -12.28 14.33
N LEU A 72 -15.78 -11.17 14.98
CA LEU A 72 -15.62 -11.10 16.43
C LEU A 72 -16.94 -11.50 17.11
N MET A 73 -16.84 -12.17 18.25
CA MET A 73 -17.96 -12.61 19.07
C MET A 73 -17.95 -11.89 20.42
N PRO A 74 -19.13 -11.63 21.02
CA PRO A 74 -19.19 -10.94 22.29
C PRO A 74 -18.67 -11.83 23.42
N TRP A 75 -18.16 -11.24 24.49
CA TRP A 75 -17.90 -11.97 25.73
C TRP A 75 -19.22 -12.44 26.36
N THR A 76 -19.17 -13.56 27.07
CA THR A 76 -20.32 -14.12 27.78
C THR A 76 -20.73 -13.24 28.98
N ASP A 77 -22.01 -13.31 29.38
CA ASP A 77 -22.55 -12.71 30.62
C ASP A 77 -22.37 -13.73 31.77
N ARG A 78 -21.50 -13.44 32.74
CA ARG A 78 -20.97 -14.40 33.72
C ARG A 78 -21.27 -13.96 35.13
N ASN A 79 -21.44 -14.92 36.03
CA ASN A 79 -21.63 -14.63 37.46
C ASN A 79 -20.39 -14.08 38.21
N GLY A 80 -19.29 -13.80 37.51
CA GLY A 80 -18.03 -13.33 38.08
C GLY A 80 -18.10 -11.93 38.69
N ASP A 81 -19.01 -11.09 38.19
CA ASP A 81 -19.32 -9.76 38.77
C ASP A 81 -20.43 -9.83 39.86
N GLY A 82 -20.92 -11.04 40.13
CA GLY A 82 -21.97 -11.33 41.08
C GLY A 82 -23.39 -11.31 40.52
N ASN A 83 -23.62 -11.16 39.21
CA ASN A 83 -24.97 -11.15 38.61
C ASN A 83 -25.02 -11.81 37.22
N TYR A 84 -26.19 -11.74 36.57
CA TYR A 84 -26.35 -12.01 35.13
C TYR A 84 -27.21 -10.90 34.55
N ASP A 85 -26.63 -9.71 34.40
CA ASP A 85 -27.41 -8.52 34.09
C ASP A 85 -27.72 -8.39 32.59
N GLY A 86 -27.06 -9.16 31.74
CA GLY A 86 -27.23 -9.18 30.29
C GLY A 86 -26.21 -8.36 29.52
N ASP A 87 -25.25 -7.72 30.19
CA ASP A 87 -24.09 -7.11 29.55
C ASP A 87 -22.97 -8.17 29.39
N SER A 88 -21.99 -7.91 28.52
CA SER A 88 -20.84 -8.80 28.34
C SER A 88 -19.82 -8.59 29.46
N ASP A 89 -19.30 -9.67 30.03
CA ASP A 89 -18.30 -9.62 31.10
C ASP A 89 -16.91 -9.99 30.58
N CYS A 90 -16.25 -9.04 29.94
CA CYS A 90 -14.84 -9.18 29.54
C CYS A 90 -13.94 -9.34 30.77
N ALA A 91 -12.89 -10.15 30.63
CA ALA A 91 -11.87 -10.29 31.66
C ALA A 91 -10.75 -9.28 31.44
N SER A 92 -10.57 -8.31 32.34
CA SER A 92 -9.34 -7.48 32.36
C SER A 92 -8.25 -8.27 33.08
N LEU A 93 -7.18 -8.62 32.37
CA LEU A 93 -6.13 -9.51 32.84
C LEU A 93 -4.79 -8.78 32.79
N SER A 94 -3.95 -8.92 33.82
CA SER A 94 -2.58 -8.44 33.77
C SER A 94 -1.79 -9.20 32.69
N SER A 95 -0.68 -8.61 32.20
CA SER A 95 0.24 -9.25 31.24
C SER A 95 0.58 -10.69 31.60
N ASP A 96 0.84 -10.96 32.88
CA ASP A 96 1.33 -12.26 33.35
C ASP A 96 0.19 -13.22 33.77
N ALA A 97 -1.07 -12.84 33.59
CA ALA A 97 -2.20 -13.65 34.03
C ALA A 97 -2.50 -14.77 33.03
N THR A 98 -2.53 -16.02 33.50
CA THR A 98 -3.00 -17.15 32.70
C THR A 98 -4.48 -16.99 32.35
N PHE A 99 -4.84 -17.27 31.10
CA PHE A 99 -6.23 -17.21 30.65
C PHE A 99 -7.06 -18.27 31.40
N ASN A 100 -8.25 -17.90 31.86
CA ASN A 100 -9.17 -18.82 32.52
C ASN A 100 -10.27 -19.24 31.53
N PRO A 101 -10.34 -20.52 31.12
CA PRO A 101 -11.39 -21.03 30.23
C PRO A 101 -12.81 -20.83 30.76
N SER A 102 -13.00 -20.66 32.08
CA SER A 102 -14.28 -20.29 32.69
C SER A 102 -14.86 -18.96 32.17
N PHE A 103 -14.08 -18.17 31.44
CA PHE A 103 -14.57 -16.95 30.80
C PHE A 103 -15.34 -17.20 29.51
N LEU A 104 -15.19 -18.39 28.93
CA LEU A 104 -15.74 -18.74 27.63
C LEU A 104 -17.17 -19.27 27.71
N LEU A 105 -17.71 -19.53 28.91
CA LEU A 105 -19.08 -19.98 29.14
C LEU A 105 -19.83 -19.02 30.08
N GLY A 106 -21.03 -18.62 29.65
CA GLY A 106 -21.93 -17.78 30.43
C GLY A 106 -23.30 -17.69 29.78
N ARG A 107 -24.12 -16.72 30.20
CA ARG A 107 -25.38 -16.40 29.52
C ARG A 107 -25.13 -15.59 28.26
N ILE A 108 -26.10 -15.61 27.36
CA ILE A 108 -26.08 -14.75 26.18
C ILE A 108 -26.22 -13.28 26.61
N PRO A 109 -25.31 -12.37 26.21
CA PRO A 109 -25.39 -10.96 26.54
C PRO A 109 -26.52 -10.29 25.74
N TRP A 110 -27.73 -10.31 26.30
CA TRP A 110 -28.97 -9.96 25.58
C TRP A 110 -29.22 -8.46 25.45
N ARG A 111 -28.52 -7.62 26.20
CA ARG A 111 -28.73 -6.16 26.15
C ARG A 111 -28.22 -5.58 24.83
N GLY A 112 -28.70 -4.38 24.51
CA GLY A 112 -28.26 -3.60 23.35
C GLY A 112 -26.94 -2.87 23.56
N ARG A 113 -26.14 -3.25 24.56
CA ARG A 113 -24.83 -2.66 24.86
C ARG A 113 -23.86 -3.77 25.24
N THR A 114 -22.59 -3.57 24.89
CA THR A 114 -21.47 -4.46 25.20
C THR A 114 -20.35 -3.70 25.92
N THR A 115 -20.61 -2.46 26.36
CA THR A 115 -19.69 -1.68 27.18
C THR A 115 -19.54 -2.30 28.58
N PRO A 116 -18.32 -2.37 29.16
CA PRO A 116 -17.07 -1.75 28.69
C PRO A 116 -16.27 -2.58 27.66
N CYS A 117 -16.76 -3.75 27.26
CA CYS A 117 -15.98 -4.65 26.41
C CYS A 117 -15.86 -4.14 24.96
N GLU A 118 -16.99 -3.79 24.35
CA GLU A 118 -16.99 -3.14 23.04
C GLU A 118 -17.76 -1.83 23.13
N GLU A 119 -17.03 -0.71 23.11
CA GLU A 119 -17.63 0.63 23.19
C GLU A 119 -18.23 1.09 21.86
N THR A 120 -17.61 0.66 20.75
CA THR A 120 -17.96 1.09 19.40
C THR A 120 -19.02 0.23 18.72
N HIS A 121 -19.39 -0.91 19.32
CA HIS A 121 -20.40 -1.82 18.80
C HIS A 121 -21.56 -1.97 19.80
N GLY A 122 -22.79 -1.93 19.31
CA GLY A 122 -23.97 -2.16 20.16
C GLY A 122 -24.06 -3.64 20.56
N GLY A 123 -24.79 -3.98 21.62
CA GLY A 123 -25.01 -5.38 22.02
C GLY A 123 -26.07 -6.11 21.19
N LEU A 124 -26.26 -7.42 21.43
CA LEU A 124 -27.14 -8.28 20.64
C LEU A 124 -28.60 -7.80 20.58
N GLY A 125 -29.09 -7.17 21.65
CA GLY A 125 -30.44 -6.61 21.70
C GLY A 125 -31.58 -7.64 21.63
N ILE A 126 -31.32 -8.90 22.04
CA ILE A 126 -32.28 -10.01 21.96
C ILE A 126 -32.46 -10.73 23.31
N ASP A 127 -33.55 -10.41 24.04
CA ASP A 127 -33.93 -11.12 25.29
C ASP A 127 -34.79 -12.36 24.96
N VAL A 128 -34.14 -13.40 24.43
CA VAL A 128 -34.79 -14.69 24.11
C VAL A 128 -34.74 -15.65 25.30
N LYS A 129 -35.80 -16.45 25.44
CA LYS A 129 -35.97 -17.41 26.53
C LYS A 129 -36.53 -18.72 26.01
N ASP A 130 -36.10 -19.82 26.62
CA ASP A 130 -36.58 -21.15 26.30
C ASP A 130 -38.05 -21.35 26.74
N SER A 131 -38.55 -22.57 26.58
CA SER A 131 -39.90 -22.93 27.02
C SER A 131 -40.08 -23.01 28.54
N ALA A 132 -39.00 -23.20 29.31
CA ALA A 132 -39.01 -23.13 30.77
C ALA A 132 -38.99 -21.68 31.31
N GLY A 133 -38.72 -20.71 30.44
CA GLY A 133 -38.65 -19.29 30.79
C GLY A 133 -37.25 -18.83 31.21
N GLU A 134 -36.24 -19.67 30.97
CA GLU A 134 -34.83 -19.36 31.23
C GLU A 134 -34.18 -18.67 30.04
N ARG A 135 -33.17 -17.85 30.33
CA ARG A 135 -32.30 -17.31 29.29
C ARG A 135 -31.33 -18.37 28.80
N LEU A 136 -30.91 -18.19 27.56
CA LEU A 136 -29.97 -19.09 26.91
C LEU A 136 -28.55 -18.89 27.44
N TRP A 137 -27.82 -19.99 27.48
CA TRP A 137 -26.39 -20.06 27.72
C TRP A 137 -25.62 -20.00 26.41
N TYR A 138 -24.37 -19.58 26.50
CA TYR A 138 -23.52 -19.24 25.39
C TYR A 138 -22.08 -19.61 25.74
N ALA A 139 -21.49 -20.46 24.91
CA ALA A 139 -20.07 -20.77 24.91
C ALA A 139 -19.42 -20.21 23.65
N VAL A 140 -18.23 -19.62 23.76
CA VAL A 140 -17.51 -18.97 22.67
C VAL A 140 -16.07 -19.44 22.57
N SER A 141 -15.54 -19.60 21.36
CA SER A 141 -14.13 -19.93 21.17
C SER A 141 -13.23 -18.74 21.56
N ARG A 142 -12.11 -19.02 22.24
CA ARG A 142 -11.04 -18.04 22.55
C ARG A 142 -10.50 -17.35 21.30
N ASN A 143 -10.57 -18.00 20.14
CA ASN A 143 -10.13 -17.46 18.86
C ASN A 143 -10.95 -16.24 18.38
N LEU A 144 -12.15 -16.01 18.93
CA LEU A 144 -13.13 -15.04 18.41
C LEU A 144 -13.49 -13.93 19.40
N ILE A 145 -12.82 -13.81 20.53
CA ILE A 145 -13.07 -12.76 21.53
C ILE A 145 -11.91 -11.76 21.57
N ARG A 146 -12.21 -10.52 21.96
CA ARG A 146 -11.19 -9.47 22.16
C ARG A 146 -10.23 -9.88 23.28
N ARG A 147 -8.93 -9.68 23.10
CA ARG A 147 -7.88 -10.01 24.08
C ARG A 147 -7.61 -8.80 24.97
N TYR A 148 -7.63 -9.01 26.28
CA TYR A 148 -7.35 -7.98 27.29
C TYR A 148 -6.13 -8.29 28.16
N GLN A 149 -5.45 -9.41 27.88
CA GLN A 149 -4.08 -9.66 28.36
C GLN A 149 -3.14 -8.83 27.50
N SER A 150 -2.03 -8.33 28.07
CA SER A 150 -1.03 -7.59 27.29
C SER A 150 -0.25 -8.55 26.37
N PRO A 151 -0.06 -8.22 25.08
CA PRO A 151 -0.62 -7.05 24.40
C PRO A 151 -2.13 -7.19 24.15
N ALA A 152 -2.91 -6.20 24.58
CA ALA A 152 -4.36 -6.21 24.42
C ALA A 152 -4.71 -5.83 22.97
N GLY A 153 -5.68 -6.54 22.37
CA GLY A 153 -5.94 -6.36 20.95
C GLY A 153 -7.08 -7.22 20.42
N TYR A 154 -7.39 -7.02 19.14
CA TYR A 154 -8.37 -7.82 18.42
C TYR A 154 -7.70 -9.00 17.72
N PRO A 155 -8.33 -10.19 17.70
CA PRO A 155 -7.81 -11.31 16.92
C PRO A 155 -7.92 -11.03 15.41
N THR A 156 -6.93 -11.51 14.65
CA THR A 156 -7.00 -11.54 13.19
C THR A 156 -8.03 -12.56 12.73
N ILE A 157 -9.08 -12.11 12.04
CA ILE A 157 -10.16 -12.99 11.55
C ILE A 157 -10.22 -12.96 10.02
N ASN A 158 -9.77 -14.05 9.41
CA ASN A 158 -9.71 -14.28 7.97
C ASN A 158 -9.87 -15.79 7.65
N PRO A 159 -9.89 -16.20 6.37
CA PRO A 159 -10.14 -17.60 6.01
C PRO A 159 -9.13 -18.61 6.55
N THR A 160 -7.88 -18.23 6.82
CA THR A 160 -6.88 -19.16 7.37
C THR A 160 -7.17 -19.54 8.82
N LEU A 161 -7.82 -18.66 9.60
CA LEU A 161 -8.11 -18.88 11.02
C LEU A 161 -8.77 -20.24 11.29
N ALA A 162 -9.64 -20.69 10.39
CA ALA A 162 -10.38 -21.92 10.57
C ALA A 162 -9.46 -23.17 10.62
N ASN A 163 -8.35 -23.17 9.87
CA ASN A 163 -7.41 -24.31 9.77
C ASN A 163 -6.17 -24.13 10.64
N THR A 164 -5.71 -22.89 10.83
CA THR A 164 -4.52 -22.54 11.61
C THR A 164 -4.89 -21.67 12.80
N ALA A 165 -5.79 -22.17 13.66
CA ALA A 165 -6.24 -21.45 14.84
C ALA A 165 -5.16 -21.48 15.94
N PRO A 166 -4.89 -20.36 16.63
CA PRO A 166 -3.93 -20.33 17.74
C PRO A 166 -4.40 -21.12 18.96
N PHE A 167 -5.72 -21.33 19.10
CA PHE A 167 -6.31 -22.12 20.17
C PHE A 167 -7.25 -23.20 19.60
N PRO A 168 -7.43 -24.34 20.29
CA PRO A 168 -8.38 -25.36 19.89
C PRO A 168 -9.81 -24.81 19.69
N TRP A 169 -10.50 -25.34 18.68
CA TRP A 169 -11.92 -25.08 18.48
C TRP A 169 -12.77 -25.87 19.48
N LEU A 170 -13.99 -25.38 19.75
CA LEU A 170 -14.96 -26.15 20.54
C LEU A 170 -15.39 -27.39 19.73
N THR A 171 -15.78 -28.45 20.44
CA THR A 171 -16.25 -29.70 19.83
C THR A 171 -17.66 -30.01 20.28
N VAL A 172 -18.52 -30.42 19.35
CA VAL A 172 -19.88 -30.89 19.62
C VAL A 172 -19.97 -32.35 19.23
N ARG A 173 -20.47 -33.19 20.14
CA ARG A 173 -20.60 -34.63 19.99
C ARG A 173 -22.06 -35.08 20.11
N ASP A 174 -22.37 -36.23 19.52
CA ASP A 174 -23.67 -36.86 19.68
C ASP A 174 -23.76 -37.70 20.97
N ALA A 175 -24.95 -38.23 21.25
CA ALA A 175 -25.20 -39.10 22.41
C ALA A 175 -24.37 -40.40 22.44
N THR A 176 -23.70 -40.76 21.34
CA THR A 176 -22.80 -41.93 21.23
C THR A 176 -21.32 -41.57 21.38
N ASN A 177 -21.03 -40.30 21.70
CA ASN A 177 -19.69 -39.72 21.79
C ASN A 177 -18.97 -39.53 20.44
N ALA A 178 -19.70 -39.63 19.32
CA ALA A 178 -19.13 -39.36 18.00
C ALA A 178 -19.10 -37.85 17.74
N SER A 179 -18.00 -37.34 17.18
CA SER A 179 -17.86 -35.93 16.82
C SER A 179 -18.85 -35.55 15.72
N ILE A 180 -19.74 -34.60 16.02
CA ILE A 180 -20.60 -33.92 15.04
C ILE A 180 -19.79 -32.84 14.32
N SER A 181 -19.03 -32.05 15.08
CA SER A 181 -18.09 -31.04 14.57
C SER A 181 -17.03 -30.72 15.61
N ASN A 182 -15.78 -30.57 15.17
CA ASN A 182 -14.64 -30.11 15.96
C ASN A 182 -14.13 -28.73 15.50
N ARG A 183 -15.01 -27.96 14.86
CA ARG A 183 -14.73 -26.65 14.25
C ARG A 183 -15.80 -25.65 14.70
N VAL A 184 -16.16 -25.71 15.99
CA VAL A 184 -17.27 -24.93 16.54
C VAL A 184 -16.76 -23.61 17.10
N ALA A 185 -17.28 -22.52 16.55
CA ALA A 185 -17.00 -21.15 16.94
C ALA A 185 -17.77 -20.74 18.21
N ALA A 186 -19.01 -21.23 18.33
CA ALA A 186 -19.87 -20.99 19.48
C ALA A 186 -20.95 -22.06 19.67
N VAL A 187 -21.34 -22.29 20.92
CA VAL A 187 -22.46 -23.15 21.31
C VAL A 187 -23.49 -22.31 22.06
N ILE A 188 -24.78 -22.51 21.75
CA ILE A 188 -25.89 -21.82 22.40
C ILE A 188 -26.78 -22.89 23.01
N LEU A 189 -27.01 -22.82 24.31
CA LEU A 189 -27.71 -23.85 25.07
C LEU A 189 -28.98 -23.31 25.74
N ALA A 190 -30.03 -24.11 25.72
CA ALA A 190 -31.25 -23.92 26.48
C ALA A 190 -31.24 -24.92 27.65
N PRO A 191 -31.23 -24.44 28.90
CA PRO A 191 -31.06 -25.27 30.11
C PRO A 191 -32.34 -26.01 30.54
N GLY A 192 -33.44 -25.81 29.82
CA GLY A 192 -34.70 -26.50 30.08
C GLY A 192 -35.26 -26.32 31.49
N SER A 193 -36.15 -27.23 31.87
CA SER A 193 -36.76 -27.25 33.20
C SER A 193 -35.79 -27.74 34.26
N VAL A 194 -35.89 -27.21 35.48
CA VAL A 194 -35.06 -27.61 36.63
C VAL A 194 -35.09 -29.13 36.86
N LEU A 195 -33.92 -29.77 36.86
CA LEU A 195 -33.73 -31.16 37.25
C LEU A 195 -33.43 -31.29 38.76
N ASN A 196 -33.60 -32.49 39.34
CA ASN A 196 -33.63 -32.67 40.81
C ASN A 196 -32.37 -32.19 41.56
N ASP A 197 -31.22 -32.14 40.88
CA ASP A 197 -29.93 -31.78 41.49
C ASP A 197 -29.52 -30.31 41.22
N GLN A 198 -30.39 -29.52 40.58
CA GLN A 198 -30.14 -28.12 40.22
C GLN A 198 -30.80 -27.15 41.22
N ASP A 199 -30.05 -26.15 41.70
CA ASP A 199 -30.58 -25.04 42.51
C ASP A 199 -30.36 -23.68 41.84
N ARG A 200 -31.44 -23.13 41.27
CA ARG A 200 -31.46 -21.84 40.57
C ARG A 200 -31.88 -20.66 41.47
N SER A 201 -31.98 -20.87 42.79
CA SER A 201 -32.54 -19.86 43.72
C SER A 201 -31.56 -18.75 44.12
N ALA A 202 -30.26 -18.94 43.90
CA ALA A 202 -29.25 -17.92 44.14
C ALA A 202 -29.40 -16.73 43.16
N TYR A 203 -28.81 -15.59 43.49
CA TYR A 203 -28.88 -14.38 42.66
C TYR A 203 -28.14 -14.55 41.32
N ALA A 204 -27.01 -15.26 41.31
CA ALA A 204 -26.23 -15.62 40.13
C ALA A 204 -25.70 -17.07 40.25
N PRO A 205 -26.56 -18.09 40.13
CA PRO A 205 -26.15 -19.48 40.32
C PRO A 205 -25.14 -19.92 39.25
N ASP A 206 -24.20 -20.80 39.62
CA ASP A 206 -23.19 -21.35 38.72
C ASP A 206 -23.82 -22.10 37.52
N PRO A 207 -23.10 -22.21 36.38
CA PRO A 207 -23.58 -22.93 35.19
C PRO A 207 -24.11 -24.34 35.46
N LYS A 208 -23.46 -25.09 36.37
CA LYS A 208 -23.86 -26.46 36.78
C LYS A 208 -25.26 -26.56 37.40
N ASN A 209 -25.84 -25.43 37.83
CA ASN A 209 -27.21 -25.39 38.36
C ASN A 209 -28.26 -25.18 37.24
N TYR A 210 -27.81 -25.10 35.99
CA TYR A 210 -28.66 -24.91 34.81
C TYR A 210 -28.42 -25.96 33.74
N LEU A 211 -27.14 -26.26 33.45
CA LEU A 211 -26.71 -27.17 32.39
C LEU A 211 -26.35 -28.54 32.96
N ASP A 212 -26.53 -29.57 32.15
CA ASP A 212 -26.55 -30.97 32.57
C ASP A 212 -25.32 -31.77 32.14
N ILE A 213 -25.09 -32.88 32.84
CA ILE A 213 -24.11 -33.89 32.48
C ILE A 213 -24.81 -35.04 31.77
N HIS A 214 -24.43 -35.34 30.54
CA HIS A 214 -24.99 -36.49 29.83
C HIS A 214 -24.34 -37.79 30.33
N ALA A 215 -25.11 -38.60 31.05
CA ALA A 215 -24.61 -39.76 31.79
C ALA A 215 -23.88 -40.80 30.91
N SER A 216 -24.23 -40.94 29.63
CA SER A 216 -23.63 -41.96 28.76
C SER A 216 -22.28 -41.54 28.17
N THR A 217 -22.11 -40.25 27.86
CA THR A 217 -20.85 -39.72 27.30
C THR A 217 -19.93 -39.20 28.39
N GLY A 218 -20.48 -38.80 29.55
CA GLY A 218 -19.75 -38.14 30.64
C GLY A 218 -19.48 -36.66 30.38
N ILE A 219 -19.91 -36.12 29.24
CA ILE A 219 -19.73 -34.72 28.86
C ILE A 219 -20.68 -33.86 29.68
N ASN A 220 -20.11 -32.82 30.30
CA ASN A 220 -20.83 -31.85 31.10
C ASN A 220 -21.00 -30.56 30.29
N ASN A 221 -22.22 -30.23 29.90
CA ASN A 221 -22.47 -28.98 29.16
C ASN A 221 -22.25 -27.72 30.02
N ALA A 222 -22.15 -27.88 31.34
CA ALA A 222 -21.78 -26.81 32.27
C ALA A 222 -20.26 -26.68 32.48
N ASP A 223 -19.46 -27.56 31.86
CA ASP A 223 -18.01 -27.51 31.99
C ASP A 223 -17.47 -26.33 31.19
N ALA A 224 -16.65 -25.55 31.86
CA ALA A 224 -15.73 -24.62 31.26
C ALA A 224 -14.48 -24.91 32.05
N ASP A 225 -13.53 -25.62 31.44
CA ASP A 225 -12.62 -26.48 32.16
C ASP A 225 -11.95 -25.74 33.36
N ASP A 226 -11.78 -26.44 34.47
CA ASP A 226 -10.97 -25.95 35.60
C ASP A 226 -9.45 -26.09 35.27
N CYS A 227 -9.07 -26.23 33.99
CA CYS A 227 -7.73 -26.58 33.55
C CYS A 227 -7.01 -25.44 32.81
N PHE A 228 -6.36 -24.58 33.59
CA PHE A 228 -5.43 -23.55 33.11
C PHE A 228 -4.47 -24.09 32.04
N ASP A 229 -4.26 -23.34 30.95
CA ASP A 229 -3.48 -23.73 29.75
C ASP A 229 -1.98 -24.10 29.99
N ASN A 230 -1.53 -24.09 31.25
CA ASN A 230 -0.19 -24.43 31.70
C ASN A 230 -0.11 -25.66 32.64
N HIS A 231 -1.16 -26.48 32.80
CA HIS A 231 -1.08 -27.71 33.59
C HIS A 231 -0.61 -28.91 32.76
N THR A 232 0.50 -29.55 33.17
CA THR A 232 1.12 -30.76 32.56
C THR A 232 0.24 -32.03 32.59
N GLY A 233 -1.05 -31.92 32.91
CA GLY A 233 -2.02 -33.00 32.95
C GLY A 233 -3.28 -32.80 32.08
N CYS A 234 -3.35 -31.70 31.32
CA CYS A 234 -4.45 -31.39 30.39
C CYS A 234 -3.98 -31.13 28.95
N ASP A 235 -2.69 -31.30 28.68
CA ASP A 235 -2.05 -31.30 27.36
C ASP A 235 -2.36 -30.15 26.37
N GLY A 236 -3.23 -29.17 26.68
CA GLY A 236 -3.53 -28.00 25.85
C GLY A 236 -4.01 -28.33 24.43
N THR A 237 -4.29 -29.60 24.14
CA THR A 237 -4.49 -30.13 22.79
C THR A 237 -5.96 -30.35 22.42
N GLU A 238 -6.88 -30.32 23.39
CA GLU A 238 -8.30 -30.58 23.15
C GLU A 238 -9.12 -29.38 23.62
N GLY A 239 -10.02 -28.86 22.77
CA GLY A 239 -10.96 -27.79 23.13
C GLY A 239 -12.19 -28.32 23.88
N GLU A 240 -13.00 -27.41 24.42
CA GLU A 240 -14.19 -27.75 25.22
C GLU A 240 -15.19 -28.63 24.44
N ASP A 241 -15.68 -29.68 25.09
CA ASP A 241 -16.61 -30.67 24.54
C ASP A 241 -18.06 -30.39 25.00
N PHE A 242 -19.00 -30.37 24.06
CA PHE A 242 -20.44 -30.24 24.30
C PHE A 242 -21.21 -31.43 23.71
N VAL A 243 -22.34 -31.78 24.30
CA VAL A 243 -23.14 -32.93 23.86
C VAL A 243 -24.55 -32.54 23.40
N LEU A 244 -24.87 -32.97 22.18
CA LEU A 244 -26.22 -32.92 21.63
C LEU A 244 -26.88 -34.30 21.79
N ALA A 245 -27.83 -34.41 22.72
CA ALA A 245 -28.54 -35.64 23.03
C ALA A 245 -30.04 -35.40 23.23
N ASP A 246 -30.83 -36.47 23.12
CA ASP A 246 -32.26 -36.44 23.43
C ASP A 246 -32.47 -36.29 24.96
N ALA A 247 -33.53 -35.59 25.34
CA ALA A 247 -33.84 -35.39 26.75
C ALA A 247 -34.25 -36.70 27.47
N ASP A 248 -33.71 -36.91 28.66
CA ASP A 248 -34.03 -38.01 29.57
C ASP A 248 -34.29 -37.54 31.01
N THR A 249 -34.17 -38.44 32.00
CA THR A 249 -34.43 -38.10 33.41
C THR A 249 -33.35 -37.26 34.09
N GLY A 250 -32.14 -37.22 33.53
CA GLY A 250 -30.96 -36.53 34.06
C GLY A 250 -30.32 -35.54 33.08
N PHE A 251 -30.84 -35.43 31.86
CA PHE A 251 -30.35 -34.51 30.83
C PHE A 251 -31.54 -33.91 30.07
N ASN A 252 -31.65 -32.59 29.99
CA ASN A 252 -32.68 -31.92 29.19
C ASN A 252 -32.20 -30.67 28.45
N ASP A 253 -30.89 -30.41 28.46
CA ASP A 253 -30.28 -29.36 27.65
C ASP A 253 -30.57 -29.56 26.16
N GLN A 254 -30.92 -28.47 25.49
CA GLN A 254 -30.97 -28.41 24.03
C GLN A 254 -29.94 -27.41 23.55
N LEU A 255 -29.19 -27.73 22.50
CA LEU A 255 -28.19 -26.80 21.96
C LEU A 255 -28.29 -26.64 20.45
N ILE A 256 -27.83 -25.49 19.98
CA ILE A 256 -27.47 -25.23 18.59
C ILE A 256 -26.07 -24.63 18.57
N PHE A 257 -25.31 -24.83 17.51
CA PHE A 257 -23.95 -24.31 17.42
C PHE A 257 -23.69 -23.58 16.10
N ILE A 258 -22.68 -22.72 16.11
CA ILE A 258 -22.14 -22.00 14.95
C ILE A 258 -20.77 -22.60 14.68
N THR A 259 -20.55 -23.12 13.48
CA THR A 259 -19.20 -23.55 13.05
C THR A 259 -18.40 -22.34 12.57
N ILE A 260 -17.07 -22.39 12.69
CA ILE A 260 -16.21 -21.36 12.10
C ILE A 260 -16.44 -21.27 10.58
N ASP A 261 -16.69 -22.39 9.92
CA ASP A 261 -16.94 -22.41 8.47
C ASP A 261 -18.27 -21.72 8.10
N GLU A 262 -19.28 -21.80 8.96
CA GLU A 262 -20.54 -21.07 8.80
C GLU A 262 -20.37 -19.56 9.02
N LEU A 263 -19.61 -19.18 10.05
CA LEU A 263 -19.30 -17.79 10.35
C LEU A 263 -18.48 -17.13 9.23
N MET A 264 -17.39 -17.78 8.80
CA MET A 264 -16.50 -17.27 7.77
C MET A 264 -17.21 -17.06 6.44
N ARG A 265 -18.11 -17.96 6.03
CA ARG A 265 -18.96 -17.74 4.83
C ARG A 265 -19.83 -16.48 4.93
N ALA A 266 -20.24 -16.07 6.12
CA ALA A 266 -21.02 -14.87 6.33
C ALA A 266 -20.13 -13.61 6.36
N VAL A 267 -18.94 -13.72 6.96
CA VAL A 267 -17.92 -12.66 6.97
C VAL A 267 -17.40 -12.39 5.55
N GLU A 268 -17.07 -13.42 4.77
CA GLU A 268 -16.66 -13.31 3.36
C GLU A 268 -17.67 -12.51 2.53
N LYS A 269 -18.98 -12.74 2.74
CA LYS A 269 -20.02 -11.96 2.06
C LYS A 269 -20.02 -10.50 2.47
N ARG A 270 -19.74 -10.19 3.74
CA ARG A 270 -19.57 -8.81 4.20
C ARG A 270 -18.38 -8.17 3.51
N VAL A 271 -17.23 -8.86 3.48
CA VAL A 271 -16.01 -8.41 2.81
C VAL A 271 -16.27 -8.12 1.33
N LEU A 272 -16.88 -9.05 0.60
CA LEU A 272 -17.23 -8.87 -0.81
C LEU A 272 -18.15 -7.66 -1.05
N ASN A 273 -19.12 -7.40 -0.16
CA ASN A 273 -20.00 -6.23 -0.28
C ASN A 273 -19.26 -4.90 -0.01
N GLU A 274 -18.29 -4.90 0.91
CA GLU A 274 -17.47 -3.70 1.17
C GLU A 274 -16.54 -3.42 -0.01
N VAL A 275 -15.93 -4.46 -0.59
CA VAL A 275 -15.11 -4.34 -1.80
C VAL A 275 -15.95 -3.86 -3.00
N ASP A 276 -17.14 -4.43 -3.21
CA ASP A 276 -18.11 -3.97 -4.24
C ASP A 276 -18.36 -2.47 -4.09
N LYS A 277 -18.74 -2.04 -2.88
CA LYS A 277 -19.04 -0.63 -2.60
C LYS A 277 -17.84 0.27 -2.89
N VAL A 278 -16.67 -0.09 -2.37
CA VAL A 278 -15.43 0.69 -2.49
C VAL A 278 -15.00 0.82 -3.96
N LEU A 279 -15.10 -0.25 -4.75
CA LEU A 279 -14.73 -0.24 -6.17
C LEU A 279 -15.77 0.45 -7.06
N ASP A 280 -17.07 0.31 -6.74
CA ASP A 280 -18.14 1.04 -7.43
C ASP A 280 -18.05 2.56 -7.15
N ASP A 281 -17.74 2.95 -5.91
CA ASP A 281 -17.50 4.34 -5.54
C ASP A 281 -16.27 4.90 -6.27
N TYR A 282 -15.17 4.13 -6.36
CA TYR A 282 -14.00 4.51 -7.15
C TYR A 282 -14.36 4.76 -8.62
N ARG A 283 -15.07 3.82 -9.25
CA ARG A 283 -15.50 3.93 -10.66
C ARG A 283 -16.33 5.19 -10.93
N LYS A 284 -17.18 5.59 -9.99
CA LYS A 284 -18.03 6.79 -10.11
C LYS A 284 -17.29 8.10 -9.89
N THR A 285 -16.10 8.09 -9.27
CA THR A 285 -15.42 9.28 -8.76
C THR A 285 -14.01 9.52 -9.32
N ALA A 286 -13.50 8.64 -10.19
CA ALA A 286 -12.24 8.88 -10.90
C ALA A 286 -12.35 10.15 -11.78
N GLY A 287 -11.39 11.08 -11.61
CA GLY A 287 -11.44 12.47 -12.08
C GLY A 287 -11.53 12.71 -13.60
N GLN A 288 -11.60 14.00 -13.95
CA GLN A 288 -12.09 14.61 -15.21
C GLN A 288 -11.51 14.14 -16.56
N GLU A 289 -10.56 13.20 -16.61
CA GLU A 289 -10.04 12.68 -17.89
C GLU A 289 -10.51 11.25 -18.23
N VAL A 290 -10.88 10.43 -17.23
CA VAL A 290 -11.37 9.05 -17.45
C VAL A 290 -12.43 8.68 -16.39
N THR A 291 -13.66 9.15 -16.54
CA THR A 291 -14.80 8.78 -15.68
C THR A 291 -15.33 7.40 -16.08
N GLY A 292 -15.51 6.44 -15.15
CA GLY A 292 -16.20 5.18 -15.42
C GLY A 292 -15.35 3.90 -15.48
N VAL A 293 -14.07 3.96 -15.08
CA VAL A 293 -13.13 2.82 -15.07
C VAL A 293 -12.86 2.28 -13.66
N TYR A 294 -12.47 1.01 -13.56
CA TYR A 294 -11.95 0.39 -12.35
C TYR A 294 -10.45 0.64 -12.20
N PRO A 295 -9.88 0.43 -11.00
CA PRO A 295 -8.45 0.32 -10.82
C PRO A 295 -7.69 -0.55 -11.80
N TRP A 296 -6.40 -0.24 -11.99
CA TRP A 296 -5.45 -1.26 -12.43
C TRP A 296 -5.38 -2.40 -11.42
N MET A 297 -5.35 -3.63 -11.91
CA MET A 297 -5.17 -4.79 -11.05
C MET A 297 -3.67 -5.06 -10.90
N SER A 298 -3.29 -5.57 -9.73
CA SER A 298 -2.00 -6.25 -9.61
C SER A 298 -2.11 -7.62 -10.25
N PRO A 299 -1.09 -8.10 -10.98
CA PRO A 299 -1.04 -9.49 -11.41
C PRO A 299 -1.26 -10.44 -10.25
N PHE A 300 -1.64 -11.68 -10.56
CA PHE A 300 -1.47 -12.76 -9.61
C PHE A 300 0.03 -12.94 -9.34
N ALA A 301 0.52 -12.30 -8.29
CA ALA A 301 1.87 -12.47 -7.77
C ALA A 301 1.78 -13.33 -6.51
N TYR A 302 2.87 -14.02 -6.19
CA TYR A 302 2.99 -14.74 -4.93
C TYR A 302 2.63 -13.81 -3.76
N PRO A 303 1.58 -14.13 -2.97
CA PRO A 303 1.37 -13.45 -1.71
C PRO A 303 2.60 -13.77 -0.86
N THR A 304 3.48 -12.78 -0.71
CA THR A 304 4.76 -13.00 -0.03
C THR A 304 4.50 -13.48 1.37
N THR A 305 5.31 -14.43 1.84
CA THR A 305 5.22 -14.80 3.24
C THR A 305 5.66 -13.60 4.04
N THR A 306 4.77 -13.12 4.89
CA THR A 306 5.08 -12.12 5.90
C THR A 306 4.74 -12.68 7.26
N LEU A 307 5.56 -12.37 8.25
CA LEU A 307 5.23 -12.62 9.64
C LEU A 307 4.73 -11.31 10.21
N SER A 308 3.46 -11.26 10.59
CA SER A 308 2.90 -10.09 11.27
C SER A 308 2.31 -10.48 12.60
N SER A 309 2.62 -9.69 13.62
CA SER A 309 2.14 -9.87 14.99
C SER A 309 2.24 -8.54 15.73
N ASP A 310 1.86 -8.59 17.00
CA ASP A 310 1.98 -7.52 17.97
C ASP A 310 3.30 -7.66 18.74
N VAL A 311 3.99 -6.55 19.02
CA VAL A 311 5.09 -6.56 20.01
C VAL A 311 4.51 -6.94 21.37
N SER A 312 5.17 -7.84 22.09
CA SER A 312 4.65 -8.35 23.37
C SER A 312 5.49 -7.94 24.58
N GLU A 313 6.75 -7.54 24.39
CA GLU A 313 7.63 -7.07 25.47
C GLU A 313 8.50 -5.88 25.02
N ASP A 314 8.69 -4.90 25.91
CA ASP A 314 9.63 -3.79 25.67
C ASP A 314 11.07 -4.30 25.73
N GLY A 315 11.82 -4.08 24.65
CA GLY A 315 13.25 -4.34 24.63
C GLY A 315 14.05 -3.42 25.57
N THR A 316 15.22 -3.89 25.99
CA THR A 316 16.21 -3.00 26.66
C THR A 316 16.69 -1.84 25.77
N ASP A 317 16.53 -2.00 24.46
CA ASP A 317 16.72 -0.99 23.42
C ASP A 317 15.51 -1.08 22.49
N THR A 318 14.44 -0.34 22.79
CA THR A 318 13.18 -0.41 22.02
C THR A 318 13.35 0.12 20.59
N THR A 319 14.45 0.79 20.25
CA THR A 319 14.71 1.23 18.87
C THR A 319 15.25 0.11 17.97
N ARG A 320 15.72 -0.99 18.56
CA ARG A 320 16.42 -2.08 17.85
C ARG A 320 15.96 -3.47 18.22
N HIS A 321 15.39 -3.68 19.39
CA HIS A 321 14.96 -4.98 19.84
C HIS A 321 13.46 -5.13 19.64
N LEU A 322 13.08 -6.10 18.80
CA LEU A 322 11.71 -6.54 18.66
C LEU A 322 11.57 -7.83 19.45
N ILE A 323 10.64 -7.83 20.42
CA ILE A 323 10.37 -8.98 21.28
C ILE A 323 8.89 -9.35 21.17
N ASP A 324 8.63 -10.58 20.75
CA ASP A 324 7.32 -11.21 20.72
C ASP A 324 7.41 -12.60 21.35
N SER A 325 6.93 -12.71 22.58
CA SER A 325 6.87 -13.93 23.39
C SER A 325 5.99 -15.03 22.80
N ASN A 326 5.11 -14.70 21.84
CA ASN A 326 4.27 -15.65 21.13
C ASN A 326 4.86 -16.06 19.77
N ALA A 327 5.98 -15.46 19.36
CA ALA A 327 6.65 -15.79 18.11
C ALA A 327 7.60 -16.99 18.25
N ASP A 328 7.95 -17.56 17.09
CA ASP A 328 9.02 -18.54 16.95
C ASP A 328 9.95 -18.14 15.78
N PHE A 329 10.64 -17.00 15.93
CA PHE A 329 11.48 -16.41 14.89
C PHE A 329 12.57 -17.36 14.39
N MET A 330 13.07 -18.26 15.23
CA MET A 330 14.10 -19.23 14.88
C MET A 330 13.61 -20.29 13.89
N ASN A 331 12.33 -20.69 13.98
CA ASN A 331 11.74 -21.69 13.09
C ASN A 331 10.87 -21.09 11.97
N THR A 332 10.63 -19.78 11.98
CA THR A 332 9.79 -19.09 10.99
C THR A 332 10.54 -18.74 9.68
N GLY A 333 11.85 -19.00 9.60
CA GLY A 333 12.63 -18.81 8.38
C GLY A 333 13.15 -17.38 8.15
N ILE A 334 13.09 -16.55 9.20
CA ILE A 334 13.63 -15.19 9.22
C ILE A 334 15.16 -15.22 9.11
N ARG A 335 15.72 -14.30 8.34
CA ARG A 335 17.14 -14.21 8.02
C ARG A 335 17.66 -12.78 8.18
N PRO A 336 18.96 -12.61 8.52
CA PRO A 336 19.60 -11.29 8.46
C PRO A 336 19.44 -10.63 7.09
N GLY A 337 19.25 -9.32 7.08
CA GLY A 337 19.04 -8.50 5.90
C GLY A 337 17.58 -8.32 5.49
N GLN A 338 16.64 -9.09 6.05
CA GLN A 338 15.21 -8.87 5.84
C GLN A 338 14.73 -7.60 6.54
N VAL A 339 13.66 -7.02 6.02
CA VAL A 339 13.09 -5.77 6.52
C VAL A 339 11.91 -6.04 7.46
N VAL A 340 11.95 -5.36 8.60
CA VAL A 340 10.84 -5.27 9.57
C VAL A 340 10.20 -3.90 9.39
N ARG A 341 8.88 -3.87 9.28
CA ARG A 341 8.08 -2.65 9.28
C ARG A 341 7.29 -2.54 10.58
N ASN A 342 7.32 -1.39 11.20
CA ASN A 342 6.32 -0.99 12.19
C ASN A 342 5.08 -0.49 11.43
N LEU A 343 3.99 -1.24 11.53
CA LEU A 343 2.71 -0.95 10.88
C LEU A 343 1.92 0.17 11.60
N THR A 344 2.37 0.61 12.78
CA THR A 344 1.72 1.68 13.55
C THR A 344 2.07 3.05 12.99
N ASP A 345 3.33 3.28 12.63
CA ASP A 345 3.83 4.59 12.17
C ASP A 345 4.55 4.56 10.81
N GLY A 346 4.68 3.37 10.20
CA GLY A 346 5.35 3.17 8.91
C GLY A 346 6.88 3.12 9.00
N SER A 347 7.47 3.16 10.20
CA SER A 347 8.92 3.05 10.35
C SER A 347 9.43 1.67 9.91
N LYS A 348 10.65 1.61 9.38
CA LYS A 348 11.28 0.39 8.87
C LYS A 348 12.65 0.17 9.50
N GLY A 349 13.03 -1.08 9.67
CA GLY A 349 14.34 -1.48 10.17
C GLY A 349 14.83 -2.77 9.51
N ILE A 350 16.13 -3.01 9.56
CA ILE A 350 16.77 -4.18 8.93
C ILE A 350 17.12 -5.19 10.02
N VAL A 351 16.74 -6.46 9.87
CA VAL A 351 17.12 -7.55 10.77
C VAL A 351 18.62 -7.77 10.71
N GLU A 352 19.34 -7.52 11.80
CA GLU A 352 20.76 -7.85 11.94
C GLU A 352 20.95 -9.28 12.41
N THR A 353 20.20 -9.69 13.44
CA THR A 353 20.27 -11.04 14.02
C THR A 353 18.94 -11.51 14.56
N VAL A 354 18.62 -12.79 14.37
CA VAL A 354 17.58 -13.50 15.14
C VAL A 354 18.25 -14.06 16.40
N ASN A 355 17.91 -13.52 17.57
CA ASN A 355 18.62 -13.81 18.82
C ASN A 355 18.08 -15.06 19.52
N THR A 356 16.76 -15.19 19.60
CA THR A 356 16.03 -16.28 20.23
C THR A 356 14.74 -16.58 19.44
N GLU A 357 13.96 -17.57 19.89
CA GLU A 357 12.62 -17.84 19.35
C GLU A 357 11.70 -16.60 19.43
N THR A 358 11.93 -15.68 20.37
CA THR A 358 11.03 -14.56 20.67
C THR A 358 11.66 -13.18 20.47
N MET A 359 12.94 -13.10 20.09
CA MET A 359 13.67 -11.84 19.98
C MET A 359 14.53 -11.76 18.73
N LEU A 360 14.45 -10.61 18.05
CA LEU A 360 15.37 -10.21 17.00
C LEU A 360 15.95 -8.83 17.29
N THR A 361 17.13 -8.57 16.72
CA THR A 361 17.85 -7.29 16.81
C THR A 361 17.98 -6.71 15.43
N LEU A 362 17.60 -5.44 15.29
CA LEU A 362 17.79 -4.63 14.10
C LEU A 362 19.23 -4.10 14.02
N THR A 363 19.65 -3.68 12.84
CA THR A 363 20.94 -3.01 12.61
C THR A 363 21.10 -1.78 13.51
N THR A 364 22.32 -1.23 13.60
CA THR A 364 22.61 -0.03 14.42
C THR A 364 21.76 1.17 14.08
N ASP A 365 21.16 1.13 12.89
CA ASP A 365 20.33 2.16 12.33
C ASP A 365 18.92 2.18 12.92
N GLY A 366 18.48 1.08 13.53
CA GLY A 366 17.18 0.93 14.18
C GLY A 366 16.00 1.07 13.22
N LEU A 367 14.83 1.41 13.77
CA LEU A 367 13.68 1.86 13.00
C LEU A 367 13.93 3.28 12.44
N ARG A 368 13.47 3.54 11.21
CA ARG A 368 13.59 4.84 10.51
C ARG A 368 12.35 5.14 9.68
N GLY A 369 12.14 6.41 9.35
CA GLY A 369 11.12 6.85 8.40
C GLY A 369 9.76 7.18 9.03
N GLY A 370 9.43 6.63 10.20
CA GLY A 370 8.17 6.90 10.91
C GLY A 370 8.26 7.97 12.01
N GLU A 371 7.11 8.24 12.64
CA GLU A 371 6.96 9.23 13.73
C GLU A 371 7.50 8.71 15.07
N ASP A 372 7.34 7.42 15.39
CA ASP A 372 7.89 6.74 16.56
C ASP A 372 8.75 5.54 16.18
N ASN A 373 10.07 5.75 16.16
CA ASN A 373 11.04 4.76 15.73
C ASN A 373 11.42 3.80 16.88
N ARG A 374 10.42 3.25 17.55
CA ARG A 374 10.55 2.30 18.67
C ARG A 374 9.55 1.16 18.49
N PHE A 375 9.81 0.06 19.21
CA PHE A 375 8.89 -1.05 19.44
C PHE A 375 8.47 -1.01 20.92
N ASP A 376 7.27 -0.51 21.16
CA ASP A 376 6.66 -0.35 22.47
C ASP A 376 5.42 -1.28 22.59
N VAL A 377 5.22 -1.82 23.79
CA VAL A 377 4.07 -2.67 24.13
C VAL A 377 2.95 -1.85 24.75
N ASN A 378 1.73 -2.11 24.29
CA ASN A 378 0.53 -1.52 24.89
C ASN A 378 0.40 -1.80 26.39
N HIS A 379 0.30 -0.73 27.17
CA HIS A 379 -0.26 -0.78 28.52
C HIS A 379 -1.79 -0.68 28.47
N ILE A 380 -2.49 -1.35 29.39
CA ILE A 380 -3.97 -1.35 29.49
C ILE A 380 -4.56 0.09 29.57
N SER A 381 -3.76 1.09 29.96
CA SER A 381 -4.14 2.50 30.07
C SER A 381 -4.09 3.31 28.77
N ASP A 382 -3.35 2.85 27.76
CA ASP A 382 -3.25 3.50 26.45
C ASP A 382 -3.28 2.42 25.36
N PRO A 383 -4.44 2.13 24.76
CA PRO A 383 -4.59 1.07 23.78
C PRO A 383 -4.09 1.44 22.37
N ASP A 384 -3.63 2.68 22.15
CA ASP A 384 -3.22 3.18 20.84
C ASP A 384 -1.70 3.06 20.58
N ASP A 385 -0.92 2.57 21.54
CA ASP A 385 0.56 2.47 21.51
C ASP A 385 1.10 1.05 21.19
N ASN A 386 0.29 0.12 20.65
CA ASN A 386 0.81 -1.21 20.33
C ASN A 386 1.52 -1.15 18.99
N ASP A 387 2.84 -1.29 19.02
CA ASP A 387 3.55 -1.48 17.77
C ASP A 387 3.19 -2.84 17.20
N ARG A 388 2.55 -2.81 16.03
CA ARG A 388 2.36 -3.98 15.20
C ARG A 388 3.52 -4.04 14.24
N TYR A 389 4.07 -5.22 14.05
CA TYR A 389 5.16 -5.39 13.11
C TYR A 389 4.76 -6.30 11.96
N GLU A 390 5.44 -6.12 10.83
CA GLU A 390 5.45 -7.06 9.71
C GLU A 390 6.89 -7.30 9.27
N ILE A 391 7.29 -8.56 9.18
CA ILE A 391 8.59 -8.98 8.64
C ILE A 391 8.39 -9.50 7.23
N LEU A 392 9.07 -8.88 6.27
CA LEU A 392 8.96 -9.19 4.85
C LEU A 392 9.86 -10.37 4.48
N MET A 393 9.37 -11.60 4.56
CA MET A 393 10.27 -12.76 4.43
C MET A 393 10.71 -13.03 2.99
N ASP A 394 9.84 -12.84 1.99
CA ASP A 394 10.21 -13.04 0.58
C ASP A 394 10.34 -11.74 -0.23
N SER A 395 9.66 -10.66 0.18
CA SER A 395 9.76 -9.33 -0.46
C SER A 395 10.90 -8.48 0.09
N SER A 396 11.83 -9.06 0.84
CA SER A 396 13.06 -8.39 1.26
C SER A 396 14.20 -9.40 1.42
N GLY A 397 15.43 -8.91 1.43
CA GLY A 397 16.60 -9.78 1.59
C GLY A 397 17.91 -9.03 1.49
N LEU A 398 18.98 -9.79 1.26
CA LEU A 398 20.34 -9.29 1.20
C LEU A 398 20.93 -9.54 -0.18
N ALA A 399 21.49 -8.52 -0.82
CA ALA A 399 22.28 -8.69 -2.04
C ALA A 399 23.46 -9.64 -1.77
N THR A 400 23.55 -10.75 -2.50
CA THR A 400 24.60 -11.78 -2.32
C THR A 400 25.83 -11.54 -3.17
N ASP A 401 25.64 -10.87 -4.30
CA ASP A 401 26.72 -10.33 -5.11
C ASP A 401 26.38 -8.88 -5.43
N GLY A 402 27.41 -8.08 -5.66
CA GLY A 402 27.27 -6.68 -5.94
C GLY A 402 27.92 -6.35 -7.26
N SER A 403 27.13 -5.75 -8.15
CA SER A 403 27.69 -5.19 -9.37
C SER A 403 27.85 -3.68 -9.15
N SER A 404 28.92 -3.11 -9.69
CA SER A 404 29.09 -1.65 -9.84
C SER A 404 28.09 -1.03 -10.83
N GLY A 405 26.96 -1.70 -11.07
CA GLY A 405 25.89 -1.36 -11.98
C GLY A 405 24.56 -1.73 -11.32
N ASN A 406 23.46 -1.37 -11.96
CA ASN A 406 22.13 -1.44 -11.34
C ASN A 406 21.57 -2.86 -11.22
N THR A 407 22.38 -3.86 -10.90
CA THR A 407 21.99 -5.28 -10.82
C THR A 407 21.93 -5.71 -9.37
N LEU A 408 20.76 -6.18 -8.95
CA LEU A 408 20.58 -6.90 -7.69
C LEU A 408 20.63 -8.41 -7.97
N GLU A 409 21.56 -9.10 -7.30
CA GLU A 409 21.65 -10.56 -7.28
C GLU A 409 21.54 -11.08 -5.84
N ASP A 410 20.53 -11.89 -5.56
CA ASP A 410 20.37 -12.58 -4.27
C ASP A 410 20.07 -14.06 -4.49
N THR A 411 21.15 -14.83 -4.45
CA THR A 411 21.19 -16.29 -4.60
C THR A 411 20.74 -17.04 -3.35
N ASN A 412 20.56 -16.36 -2.21
CA ASN A 412 20.16 -16.96 -0.93
C ASN A 412 18.64 -16.93 -0.70
N ARG A 413 17.89 -16.26 -1.56
CA ARG A 413 16.42 -16.19 -1.49
C ARG A 413 15.77 -17.57 -1.65
N SER A 414 14.69 -17.80 -0.90
CA SER A 414 13.87 -19.03 -0.99
C SER A 414 12.96 -19.06 -2.20
N VAL A 415 12.54 -17.89 -2.68
CA VAL A 415 11.60 -17.72 -3.79
C VAL A 415 12.21 -16.75 -4.79
N GLY A 416 12.28 -17.17 -6.07
CA GLY A 416 12.80 -16.35 -7.16
C GLY A 416 11.93 -15.12 -7.44
N PHE A 417 12.52 -14.01 -7.90
CA PHE A 417 11.82 -12.78 -8.30
C PHE A 417 10.69 -13.04 -9.32
N ASP A 418 10.86 -14.00 -10.23
CA ASP A 418 9.84 -14.40 -11.21
C ASP A 418 8.67 -15.10 -10.53
N ALA A 419 8.97 -15.99 -9.58
CA ALA A 419 7.97 -16.66 -8.76
C ALA A 419 7.26 -15.69 -7.80
N LEU A 420 7.95 -14.62 -7.36
CA LEU A 420 7.35 -13.48 -6.65
C LEU A 420 6.44 -12.63 -7.54
N GLY A 421 6.42 -12.89 -8.85
CA GLY A 421 5.64 -12.16 -9.83
C GLY A 421 6.19 -10.78 -10.16
N ILE A 422 7.47 -10.52 -9.85
CA ILE A 422 8.17 -9.28 -10.18
C ILE A 422 8.33 -9.18 -11.69
N ARG A 423 8.08 -8.00 -12.25
CA ARG A 423 8.08 -7.70 -13.67
C ARG A 423 8.88 -6.44 -13.97
N ILE A 424 9.23 -6.27 -15.25
CA ILE A 424 9.78 -5.01 -15.76
C ILE A 424 8.77 -3.89 -15.47
N GLY A 425 9.21 -2.82 -14.81
CA GLY A 425 8.39 -1.71 -14.36
C GLY A 425 8.13 -1.66 -12.85
N ASP A 426 8.37 -2.76 -12.11
CA ASP A 426 8.17 -2.78 -10.66
C ASP A 426 9.23 -1.95 -9.93
N ILE A 427 8.88 -1.39 -8.77
CA ILE A 427 9.81 -0.64 -7.93
C ILE A 427 10.55 -1.60 -7.00
N LEU A 428 11.80 -1.29 -6.72
CA LEU A 428 12.59 -1.91 -5.67
C LEU A 428 13.36 -0.83 -4.91
N GLU A 429 13.41 -0.96 -3.58
CA GLU A 429 14.10 -0.06 -2.66
C GLU A 429 15.37 -0.74 -2.11
N ASN A 430 16.54 -0.12 -2.27
CA ASN A 430 17.72 -0.43 -1.47
C ASN A 430 17.55 0.28 -0.13
N VAL A 431 17.17 -0.49 0.89
CA VAL A 431 16.86 0.03 2.22
C VAL A 431 18.14 0.45 2.95
N SER A 432 19.31 -0.08 2.56
CA SER A 432 20.59 0.27 3.19
C SER A 432 21.01 1.73 2.90
N ASP A 433 20.69 2.27 1.72
CA ASP A 433 21.09 3.62 1.31
C ASP A 433 19.90 4.54 0.95
N GLU A 434 18.67 4.06 1.21
CA GLU A 434 17.40 4.73 0.90
C GLU A 434 17.20 5.06 -0.59
N THR A 435 17.89 4.32 -1.47
CA THR A 435 17.74 4.49 -2.91
C THR A 435 16.70 3.55 -3.48
N TYR A 436 16.18 3.84 -4.67
CA TYR A 436 15.11 3.06 -5.27
C TYR A 436 15.20 3.14 -6.79
N GLY A 437 14.74 2.08 -7.44
CA GLY A 437 14.84 1.90 -8.86
C GLY A 437 13.70 1.05 -9.38
N VAL A 438 13.62 0.99 -10.69
CA VAL A 438 12.56 0.32 -11.43
C VAL A 438 13.16 -0.85 -12.17
N VAL A 439 12.58 -2.04 -12.04
CA VAL A 439 13.05 -3.23 -12.74
C VAL A 439 13.04 -2.99 -14.25
N ALA A 440 14.21 -2.98 -14.85
CA ALA A 440 14.44 -2.80 -16.29
C ALA A 440 14.59 -4.14 -17.02
N ALA A 441 15.11 -5.16 -16.35
CA ALA A 441 15.18 -6.53 -16.86
C ALA A 441 15.29 -7.54 -15.72
N GLN A 442 14.93 -8.78 -16.03
CA GLN A 442 15.09 -9.92 -15.13
C GLN A 442 15.85 -11.05 -15.82
N PRO A 443 17.20 -11.08 -15.72
CA PRO A 443 18.02 -12.09 -16.39
C PRO A 443 17.79 -13.53 -15.89
N SER A 444 17.43 -13.71 -14.62
CA SER A 444 17.20 -15.01 -13.97
C SER A 444 16.22 -14.90 -12.80
N ALA A 445 15.92 -16.03 -12.16
CA ALA A 445 15.04 -16.07 -10.99
C ALA A 445 15.60 -15.34 -9.76
N ASP A 446 16.91 -15.12 -9.69
CA ASP A 446 17.63 -14.54 -8.55
C ASP A 446 18.33 -13.22 -8.88
N THR A 447 18.17 -12.73 -10.11
CA THR A 447 18.85 -11.51 -10.59
C THR A 447 17.86 -10.59 -11.31
N ILE A 448 17.92 -9.30 -10.99
CA ILE A 448 17.20 -8.22 -11.68
C ILE A 448 18.13 -7.04 -11.93
N THR A 449 17.90 -6.32 -13.02
CA THR A 449 18.56 -5.05 -13.31
C THR A 449 17.55 -3.91 -13.17
N LEU A 450 17.90 -2.84 -12.48
CA LEU A 450 17.09 -1.67 -12.24
C LEU A 450 17.51 -0.49 -13.13
N ALA A 451 16.58 0.41 -13.38
CA ALA A 451 16.81 1.77 -13.83
C ALA A 451 16.41 2.70 -12.68
N ARG A 452 17.33 3.54 -12.19
CA ARG A 452 17.04 4.45 -11.06
C ARG A 452 16.01 5.50 -11.49
N LEU A 453 15.10 5.83 -10.58
CA LEU A 453 14.24 7.02 -10.68
C LEU A 453 15.02 8.18 -10.03
N GLY A 454 15.34 9.25 -10.75
CA GLY A 454 16.22 10.33 -10.24
C GLY A 454 17.68 10.28 -10.73
N SER A 455 18.51 11.22 -10.29
CA SER A 455 19.52 11.92 -11.12
C SER A 455 20.96 11.37 -11.20
N ASP A 456 21.20 10.10 -10.88
CA ASP A 456 22.45 9.45 -11.31
C ASP A 456 22.22 8.04 -11.87
N ASP A 457 23.11 7.63 -12.77
CA ASP A 457 22.98 6.39 -13.54
C ASP A 457 23.28 5.12 -12.69
N THR A 458 23.53 5.24 -11.38
CA THR A 458 23.98 4.13 -10.55
C THR A 458 23.20 4.01 -9.23
N MET A 459 22.21 3.12 -9.19
CA MET A 459 21.75 2.47 -7.97
C MET A 459 22.56 1.19 -7.80
N ALA A 460 23.68 1.27 -7.07
CA ALA A 460 24.49 0.10 -6.81
C ALA A 460 23.87 -0.75 -5.69
N PHE A 461 23.98 -2.06 -5.81
CA PHE A 461 23.82 -2.98 -4.68
C PHE A 461 25.19 -3.53 -4.38
N ASP A 462 25.77 -3.15 -3.26
CA ASP A 462 26.97 -3.81 -2.76
C ASP A 462 26.58 -5.14 -2.12
N PRO A 463 27.44 -6.18 -2.14
CA PRO A 463 27.14 -7.42 -1.43
C PRO A 463 26.96 -7.11 0.06
N GLY A 464 25.80 -7.44 0.61
CA GLY A 464 25.41 -7.06 1.97
C GLY A 464 24.40 -5.92 2.07
N ASP A 465 23.99 -5.32 0.95
CA ASP A 465 22.90 -4.35 0.96
C ASP A 465 21.55 -5.04 1.17
N SER A 466 20.71 -4.43 2.01
CA SER A 466 19.35 -4.87 2.25
C SER A 466 18.41 -4.21 1.27
N TYR A 467 17.54 -4.99 0.65
CA TYR A 467 16.54 -4.48 -0.26
C TYR A 467 15.14 -4.89 0.16
N GLU A 468 14.17 -4.07 -0.23
CA GLU A 468 12.75 -4.31 -0.12
C GLU A 468 12.12 -4.18 -1.51
N ILE A 469 11.13 -5.02 -1.77
CA ILE A 469 10.29 -4.93 -2.95
C ILE A 469 8.91 -4.45 -2.47
N PRO A 470 8.59 -3.15 -2.63
CA PRO A 470 7.30 -2.60 -2.27
C PRO A 470 6.19 -3.41 -2.94
N ARG A 471 5.21 -3.85 -2.17
CA ARG A 471 4.24 -4.80 -2.69
C ARG A 471 3.15 -4.06 -3.47
N PHE A 472 2.96 -4.51 -4.70
CA PHE A 472 1.76 -4.35 -5.52
C PHE A 472 1.43 -2.95 -6.04
N ASN A 473 2.21 -2.50 -7.02
CA ASN A 473 1.78 -1.47 -7.96
C ASN A 473 0.68 -2.01 -8.89
N GLY A 474 -0.34 -1.20 -9.19
CA GLY A 474 -1.26 -1.52 -10.27
C GLY A 474 -0.47 -1.63 -11.58
N VAL A 475 -0.57 -2.76 -12.29
CA VAL A 475 0.14 -2.93 -13.56
C VAL A 475 -0.80 -2.53 -14.69
N PRO A 476 -0.40 -1.59 -15.57
CA PRO A 476 -1.17 -1.27 -16.76
C PRO A 476 -1.49 -2.53 -17.59
N ASP A 477 -2.66 -2.51 -18.22
CA ASP A 477 -3.22 -3.59 -19.06
C ASP A 477 -3.51 -4.92 -18.33
N VAL A 478 -3.40 -4.95 -17.01
CA VAL A 478 -3.82 -6.10 -16.20
C VAL A 478 -5.29 -5.95 -15.84
N TRP A 479 -6.08 -6.88 -16.35
CA TRP A 479 -7.53 -6.88 -16.22
C TRP A 479 -8.03 -7.81 -15.10
N GLU A 480 -7.17 -8.67 -14.55
CA GLU A 480 -7.49 -9.53 -13.40
C GLU A 480 -6.30 -9.73 -12.44
N GLY A 481 -6.60 -9.88 -11.15
CA GLY A 481 -5.63 -10.24 -10.12
C GLY A 481 -5.97 -9.65 -8.74
N HIS A 482 -4.97 -9.27 -7.95
CA HIS A 482 -5.18 -8.65 -6.64
C HIS A 482 -5.49 -7.15 -6.80
N LEU A 483 -6.08 -6.55 -5.76
CA LEU A 483 -6.09 -5.10 -5.65
C LEU A 483 -4.69 -4.60 -5.25
N PRO A 484 -4.13 -3.59 -5.92
CA PRO A 484 -2.81 -3.05 -5.60
C PRO A 484 -2.90 -2.20 -4.32
N PHE A 485 -2.75 -2.85 -3.17
CA PHE A 485 -2.71 -2.16 -1.87
C PHE A 485 -1.31 -1.64 -1.60
N HIS A 486 -1.20 -0.34 -1.34
CA HIS A 486 0.04 0.28 -0.87
C HIS A 486 -0.10 0.65 0.61
N ALA A 487 0.68 0.01 1.47
CA ALA A 487 0.77 0.34 2.88
C ALA A 487 1.54 1.66 3.11
N MET A 488 1.40 2.25 4.30
CA MET A 488 2.26 3.37 4.69
C MET A 488 3.73 2.92 4.67
N GLY A 489 4.60 3.77 4.11
CA GLY A 489 6.01 3.50 3.87
C GLY A 489 6.30 2.75 2.56
N GLU A 490 5.29 2.22 1.85
CA GLU A 490 5.51 1.53 0.57
C GLU A 490 5.56 2.52 -0.60
N ARG A 491 6.59 2.38 -1.44
CA ARG A 491 6.70 3.14 -2.69
C ARG A 491 5.80 2.59 -3.77
N PHE A 492 5.18 3.49 -4.51
CA PHE A 492 4.38 3.19 -5.68
C PHE A 492 4.79 4.03 -6.89
N ARG A 493 4.58 3.50 -8.10
CA ARG A 493 4.76 4.29 -9.33
C ARG A 493 3.58 5.23 -9.50
N THR A 494 3.85 6.49 -9.80
CA THR A 494 2.77 7.45 -10.01
C THR A 494 3.25 8.66 -10.80
N GLY A 495 2.33 9.25 -11.56
CA GLY A 495 2.54 10.58 -12.10
C GLY A 495 2.16 11.59 -11.02
N PHE A 496 2.84 12.73 -11.01
CA PHE A 496 2.46 13.82 -10.12
C PHE A 496 2.89 15.15 -10.69
N THR A 497 2.18 16.18 -10.30
CA THR A 497 2.37 17.54 -10.74
C THR A 497 2.90 18.34 -9.57
N ILE A 498 4.01 19.04 -9.81
CA ILE A 498 4.71 19.83 -8.81
C ILE A 498 4.48 21.31 -9.12
N ALA A 499 4.06 22.04 -8.10
CA ALA A 499 3.77 23.46 -8.12
C ALA A 499 4.33 24.11 -6.84
N TRP A 500 5.08 25.20 -6.95
CA TRP A 500 5.70 25.90 -5.83
C TRP A 500 5.43 27.41 -5.82
N HIS A 501 5.31 27.96 -4.62
CA HIS A 501 5.26 29.40 -4.36
C HIS A 501 6.26 29.74 -3.24
N ILE A 502 7.52 30.01 -3.59
CA ILE A 502 8.60 30.34 -2.63
C ILE A 502 8.83 31.87 -2.64
N PRO A 503 8.29 32.65 -1.68
CA PRO A 503 8.34 34.11 -1.67
C PRO A 503 9.71 34.77 -1.39
N GLU A 504 10.79 34.06 -1.06
CA GLU A 504 12.12 34.67 -0.84
C GLU A 504 13.32 33.73 -1.13
N GLU A 505 14.46 34.34 -1.47
CA GLU A 505 15.72 33.80 -2.04
C GLU A 505 16.13 32.35 -1.69
N ILE A 506 16.62 31.62 -2.70
CA ILE A 506 17.22 30.27 -2.54
C ILE A 506 18.43 30.37 -1.58
N PRO A 507 18.47 29.59 -0.48
CA PRO A 507 19.43 29.79 0.60
C PRO A 507 20.90 29.43 0.26
N ASP A 508 21.18 28.73 -0.85
CA ASP A 508 22.54 28.36 -1.26
C ASP A 508 22.95 28.96 -2.62
N LYS A 509 23.01 30.29 -2.71
CA LYS A 509 23.51 31.00 -3.90
C LYS A 509 25.02 30.83 -4.14
N SER A 510 25.75 30.22 -3.20
CA SER A 510 27.22 30.22 -3.17
C SER A 510 27.88 29.31 -4.20
N SER A 511 27.17 28.25 -4.64
CA SER A 511 27.63 27.31 -5.66
C SER A 511 27.27 27.72 -7.10
N LEU A 512 26.37 28.70 -7.28
CA LEU A 512 25.77 29.09 -8.56
C LEU A 512 26.12 30.52 -9.01
N SER A 513 27.00 31.21 -8.28
CA SER A 513 27.26 32.66 -8.38
C SER A 513 27.90 33.14 -9.69
N ASP A 514 28.25 32.24 -10.62
CA ASP A 514 29.03 32.58 -11.81
C ASP A 514 28.19 32.83 -13.08
N ASN A 515 26.86 32.63 -13.04
CA ASN A 515 25.95 33.00 -14.12
C ASN A 515 24.58 33.48 -13.58
N ALA A 516 24.43 34.79 -13.39
CA ALA A 516 23.25 35.41 -12.80
C ALA A 516 21.97 35.25 -13.65
N GLY A 517 22.06 35.27 -14.99
CA GLY A 517 20.89 35.07 -15.86
C GLY A 517 20.40 33.63 -15.87
N TYR A 518 21.31 32.66 -15.88
CA TYR A 518 20.97 31.24 -15.73
C TYR A 518 20.31 30.97 -14.35
N LEU A 519 20.88 31.51 -13.27
CA LEU A 519 20.32 31.40 -11.92
C LEU A 519 18.94 32.08 -11.82
N ALA A 520 18.79 33.28 -12.37
CA ALA A 520 17.50 33.98 -12.36
C ALA A 520 16.43 33.25 -13.19
N SER A 521 16.80 32.60 -14.30
CA SER A 521 15.87 31.77 -15.08
C SER A 521 15.42 30.54 -14.29
N LEU A 522 16.34 29.88 -13.59
CA LEU A 522 16.04 28.76 -12.69
C LEU A 522 15.13 29.21 -11.53
N GLU A 523 15.46 30.32 -10.85
CA GLU A 523 14.63 30.93 -9.80
C GLU A 523 13.21 31.27 -10.31
N ASN A 524 13.10 31.94 -11.47
CA ASN A 524 11.82 32.30 -12.08
C ASN A 524 10.99 31.09 -12.55
N ALA A 525 11.63 29.98 -12.90
CA ALA A 525 10.93 28.73 -13.24
C ALA A 525 10.39 28.00 -12.00
N ILE A 526 10.98 28.26 -10.84
CA ILE A 526 10.71 27.62 -9.55
C ILE A 526 9.70 28.43 -8.71
N GLN A 527 9.56 29.74 -8.93
CA GLN A 527 8.77 30.65 -8.08
C GLN A 527 7.26 30.75 -8.38
N CYS A 528 6.75 30.19 -9.48
CA CYS A 528 5.37 30.43 -9.91
C CYS A 528 4.63 29.17 -10.35
N SER A 529 3.53 28.85 -9.67
CA SER A 529 2.50 27.92 -10.15
C SER A 529 1.18 28.08 -9.37
N ASP A 530 0.09 28.32 -10.13
CA ASP A 530 -1.32 28.55 -9.75
C ASP A 530 -1.61 29.84 -8.95
N GLU A 531 -2.55 30.75 -9.28
CA GLU A 531 -3.80 30.73 -10.08
C GLU A 531 -4.08 32.10 -10.80
N PRO A 532 -5.04 32.20 -11.76
CA PRO A 532 -5.37 33.44 -12.50
C PRO A 532 -6.05 34.57 -11.69
N ASP A 533 -6.52 34.30 -10.47
CA ASP A 533 -7.51 35.14 -9.79
C ASP A 533 -6.97 36.02 -8.63
N ARG A 534 -5.65 36.05 -8.40
CA ARG A 534 -5.01 37.06 -7.52
C ARG A 534 -4.18 38.06 -8.31
N ALA A 535 -4.86 38.83 -9.16
CA ALA A 535 -4.35 40.13 -9.56
C ALA A 535 -4.37 41.08 -8.35
N GLU A 536 -3.20 41.34 -7.76
CA GLU A 536 -2.76 42.60 -7.15
C GLU A 536 -1.68 42.31 -6.08
N THR A 537 -0.48 41.88 -6.50
CA THR A 537 0.84 42.45 -6.15
C THR A 537 1.96 41.48 -6.55
N ASP A 538 2.79 41.95 -7.51
CA ASP A 538 4.12 41.51 -7.96
C ASP A 538 4.42 40.02 -8.33
N SER A 539 4.84 39.87 -9.60
CA SER A 539 5.78 38.89 -10.20
C SER A 539 5.40 37.41 -10.45
N CYS A 540 4.20 37.08 -10.94
CA CYS A 540 4.01 35.78 -11.59
C CYS A 540 3.37 35.89 -12.98
N ASP A 541 3.92 35.11 -13.92
CA ASP A 541 3.38 34.91 -15.27
C ASP A 541 2.30 33.81 -15.22
N PRO A 542 1.02 34.14 -15.51
CA PRO A 542 -0.09 33.20 -15.42
C PRO A 542 -0.04 32.08 -16.48
N ASP A 543 0.85 32.17 -17.48
CA ASP A 543 0.98 31.16 -18.54
C ASP A 543 1.96 30.01 -18.19
N ARG A 544 2.62 30.05 -17.03
CA ARG A 544 3.57 28.99 -16.59
C ARG A 544 2.88 27.91 -15.77
N LEU A 545 2.66 26.76 -16.42
CA LEU A 545 1.97 25.58 -15.87
C LEU A 545 2.83 24.82 -14.83
N PRO A 546 2.19 24.17 -13.83
CA PRO A 546 2.83 23.18 -12.96
C PRO A 546 3.63 22.11 -13.72
N LYS A 547 4.69 21.57 -13.11
CA LYS A 547 5.57 20.58 -13.75
C LYS A 547 5.08 19.16 -13.50
N ALA A 548 4.67 18.48 -14.58
CA ALA A 548 4.22 17.10 -14.52
C ALA A 548 5.41 16.13 -14.62
N VAL A 549 5.59 15.31 -13.60
CA VAL A 549 6.38 14.07 -13.64
C VAL A 549 5.47 13.00 -14.26
N PRO A 550 5.83 12.43 -15.42
CA PRO A 550 5.08 11.33 -16.03
C PRO A 550 5.03 10.12 -15.09
N TRP A 551 3.95 9.32 -15.17
CA TRP A 551 3.84 8.08 -14.38
C TRP A 551 5.02 7.13 -14.59
N ALA A 552 5.58 7.13 -15.80
CA ALA A 552 6.73 6.30 -16.14
C ALA A 552 8.00 6.69 -15.37
N ASP A 553 8.06 7.91 -14.82
CA ASP A 553 9.26 8.52 -14.28
C ASP A 553 9.05 9.04 -12.85
N GLY A 554 7.92 8.72 -12.22
CA GLY A 554 7.58 9.16 -10.87
C GLY A 554 7.29 8.00 -9.91
N SER A 555 7.64 8.22 -8.64
CA SER A 555 7.30 7.34 -7.53
C SER A 555 7.00 8.15 -6.28
N CYS A 556 6.06 7.68 -5.46
CA CYS A 556 5.78 8.26 -4.15
C CYS A 556 5.63 7.18 -3.08
N ALA A 557 5.81 7.54 -1.81
CA ALA A 557 5.46 6.75 -0.63
C ALA A 557 4.75 7.63 0.40
N TRP A 558 3.68 7.10 0.98
CA TRP A 558 2.99 7.78 2.09
C TRP A 558 3.73 7.51 3.40
N GLN A 559 4.19 8.53 4.11
CA GLN A 559 4.80 8.39 5.44
C GLN A 559 3.78 8.62 6.57
N GLY A 560 2.54 8.93 6.20
CA GLY A 560 1.41 9.21 7.07
C GLY A 560 0.26 9.76 6.23
N ILE A 561 -0.92 9.97 6.82
CA ILE A 561 -2.09 10.45 6.06
C ILE A 561 -1.88 11.82 5.39
N ASN A 562 -0.96 12.62 5.94
CA ASN A 562 -0.64 13.99 5.53
C ASN A 562 0.84 14.19 5.12
N VAL A 563 1.61 13.10 5.02
CA VAL A 563 3.04 13.14 4.72
C VAL A 563 3.30 12.24 3.53
N VAL A 564 3.91 12.79 2.48
CA VAL A 564 4.28 12.04 1.29
C VAL A 564 5.72 12.35 0.92
N ARG A 565 6.46 11.31 0.54
CA ARG A 565 7.78 11.42 -0.09
C ARG A 565 7.60 11.05 -1.55
N CYS A 566 7.95 11.94 -2.48
CA CYS A 566 7.80 11.74 -3.92
C CYS A 566 9.10 12.05 -4.63
N GLU A 567 9.42 11.24 -5.61
CA GLU A 567 10.61 11.42 -6.42
C GLU A 567 10.30 11.09 -7.87
N GLY A 568 10.93 11.81 -8.78
CA GLY A 568 10.73 11.53 -10.19
C GLY A 568 11.47 12.47 -11.09
N GLN A 569 11.41 12.18 -12.39
CA GLN A 569 12.04 12.98 -13.42
C GLN A 569 10.99 13.58 -14.35
N THR A 570 11.28 14.77 -14.85
CA THR A 570 10.55 15.30 -16.00
C THR A 570 11.53 15.92 -16.97
N GLU A 571 11.27 15.71 -18.26
CA GLU A 571 11.96 16.42 -19.31
C GLU A 571 11.35 17.83 -19.42
N TRP A 572 12.19 18.85 -19.32
CA TRP A 572 11.75 20.18 -19.67
C TRP A 572 11.63 20.22 -21.20
N ILE A 573 10.44 20.51 -21.73
CA ILE A 573 10.28 20.84 -23.14
C ILE A 573 11.16 22.07 -23.45
N SER A 574 12.29 21.74 -24.06
CA SER A 574 13.16 22.49 -24.95
C SER A 574 13.56 23.89 -24.51
N TYR A 575 14.73 23.98 -23.86
CA TYR A 575 15.54 25.17 -24.05
C TYR A 575 16.39 25.08 -25.29
N LEU A 576 15.81 25.78 -26.28
CA LEU A 576 16.46 26.51 -27.34
C LEU A 576 16.61 25.76 -28.64
N THR A 577 15.81 24.72 -28.83
CA THR A 577 15.47 24.27 -30.18
C THR A 577 14.22 24.96 -30.66
N GLY A 578 14.28 25.55 -31.84
CA GLY A 578 13.14 26.23 -32.44
C GLY A 578 13.33 26.38 -33.93
N THR A 579 12.32 26.96 -34.56
CA THR A 579 12.39 27.30 -35.99
C THR A 579 12.43 28.81 -36.10
N ILE A 580 13.44 29.31 -36.78
CA ILE A 580 13.60 30.75 -37.01
C ILE A 580 12.35 31.30 -37.72
N THR A 581 11.66 32.25 -37.09
CA THR A 581 10.42 32.83 -37.64
C THR A 581 10.70 34.03 -38.54
N GLU A 582 11.78 34.78 -38.27
CA GLU A 582 12.15 35.96 -39.05
C GLU A 582 13.68 36.18 -39.05
N THR A 583 14.22 36.68 -40.17
CA THR A 583 15.63 37.08 -40.35
C THR A 583 15.71 38.40 -41.12
N ASP A 584 16.69 39.26 -40.81
CA ASP A 584 16.97 40.46 -41.63
C ASP A 584 17.95 40.10 -42.75
N GLU A 585 17.57 40.33 -44.01
CA GLU A 585 18.43 40.10 -45.18
C GLU A 585 19.77 40.88 -45.13
N ASN A 586 19.85 41.94 -44.30
CA ASN A 586 21.07 42.73 -44.10
C ASN A 586 21.87 42.32 -42.85
N ASP A 587 21.37 41.41 -42.02
CA ASP A 587 22.05 40.88 -40.83
C ASP A 587 22.04 39.34 -40.84
N PRO A 588 22.91 38.69 -41.62
CA PRO A 588 22.95 37.22 -41.75
C PRO A 588 23.33 36.48 -40.46
N LEU A 589 23.75 37.21 -39.43
CA LEU A 589 24.13 36.69 -38.11
C LEU A 589 23.00 36.83 -37.08
N GLY A 590 21.89 37.48 -37.43
CA GLY A 590 20.77 37.75 -36.54
C GLY A 590 19.50 37.01 -36.97
N PHE A 591 18.73 36.55 -35.99
CA PHE A 591 17.41 35.98 -36.22
C PHE A 591 16.43 36.29 -35.08
N GLN A 592 15.15 36.13 -35.37
CA GLN A 592 14.05 36.18 -34.41
C GLN A 592 13.24 34.89 -34.41
N ASP A 593 12.71 34.55 -33.23
CA ASP A 593 11.71 33.54 -33.02
C ASP A 593 10.62 34.13 -32.11
N ASP A 594 9.47 34.44 -32.71
CA ASP A 594 8.34 35.07 -32.00
C ASP A 594 7.76 34.17 -30.89
N SER A 595 8.04 32.87 -30.94
CA SER A 595 7.61 31.89 -29.96
C SER A 595 8.61 31.67 -28.81
N ALA A 596 9.79 32.30 -28.87
CA ALA A 596 10.84 32.17 -27.87
C ALA A 596 10.91 33.36 -26.90
N ASP A 597 11.37 33.10 -25.67
CA ASP A 597 11.82 34.10 -24.69
C ASP A 597 13.26 33.80 -24.23
N PHE A 598 14.24 34.03 -25.11
CA PHE A 598 15.65 33.72 -24.88
C PHE A 598 16.19 34.30 -23.55
N GLN A 599 15.82 35.54 -23.21
CA GLN A 599 16.23 36.14 -21.94
C GLN A 599 15.56 35.46 -20.74
N GLY A 600 14.25 35.14 -20.82
CA GLY A 600 13.55 34.37 -19.80
C GLY A 600 14.08 32.94 -19.65
N PHE A 601 14.75 32.41 -20.66
CA PHE A 601 15.37 31.08 -20.70
C PHE A 601 16.82 31.08 -20.18
N GLY A 602 17.32 32.24 -19.75
CA GLY A 602 18.66 32.41 -19.19
C GLY A 602 19.76 32.48 -20.25
N VAL A 603 19.42 32.74 -21.51
CA VAL A 603 20.41 32.96 -22.58
C VAL A 603 21.08 34.31 -22.37
N GLU A 604 22.40 34.30 -22.34
CA GLU A 604 23.25 35.47 -22.17
C GLU A 604 24.23 35.65 -23.33
N GLN A 605 24.88 36.82 -23.34
CA GLN A 605 26.04 37.03 -24.18
C GLN A 605 27.17 36.06 -23.77
N GLY A 606 27.77 35.42 -24.77
CA GLY A 606 28.79 34.39 -24.59
C GLY A 606 28.26 32.97 -24.64
N ASP A 607 26.94 32.78 -24.75
CA ASP A 607 26.34 31.47 -24.99
C ASP A 607 26.55 31.00 -26.44
N ILE A 608 26.23 29.75 -26.78
CA ILE A 608 26.49 29.20 -28.11
C ILE A 608 25.18 28.91 -28.83
N VAL A 609 25.04 29.38 -30.07
CA VAL A 609 23.96 28.97 -30.97
C VAL A 609 24.48 28.03 -32.04
N LEU A 610 23.71 27.00 -32.34
CA LEU A 610 23.91 26.00 -33.39
C LEU A 610 22.75 26.13 -34.38
N ASN A 611 23.04 26.26 -35.68
CA ASN A 611 22.06 26.06 -36.74
C ASN A 611 22.09 24.56 -37.11
N GLN A 612 21.04 23.84 -36.74
CA GLN A 612 20.94 22.41 -37.00
C GLN A 612 20.68 22.10 -38.48
N THR A 613 20.15 23.06 -39.25
CA THR A 613 19.90 22.89 -40.69
C THR A 613 21.20 22.82 -41.49
N ASP A 614 22.12 23.76 -41.25
CA ASP A 614 23.34 23.90 -42.07
C ASP A 614 24.63 23.51 -41.33
N GLY A 615 24.53 23.20 -40.03
CA GLY A 615 25.63 22.80 -39.16
C GLY A 615 26.48 23.96 -38.62
N SER A 616 26.12 25.22 -38.92
CA SER A 616 26.88 26.37 -38.42
C SER A 616 26.74 26.54 -36.92
N ARG A 617 27.78 27.06 -36.26
CA ARG A 617 27.76 27.42 -34.83
C ARG A 617 28.36 28.78 -34.58
N SER A 618 27.98 29.44 -33.49
CA SER A 618 28.49 30.76 -33.13
C SER A 618 28.35 31.06 -31.64
N VAL A 619 29.12 32.02 -31.16
CA VAL A 619 28.91 32.64 -29.85
C VAL A 619 27.88 33.77 -29.97
N ILE A 620 26.91 33.82 -29.07
CA ILE A 620 25.88 34.84 -29.00
C ILE A 620 26.51 36.17 -28.57
N GLU A 621 26.37 37.19 -29.41
CA GLU A 621 26.87 38.54 -29.15
C GLU A 621 25.80 39.41 -28.49
N GLN A 622 24.55 39.28 -28.93
CA GLN A 622 23.41 40.02 -28.39
C GLN A 622 22.19 39.11 -28.28
N VAL A 623 21.41 39.33 -27.21
CA VAL A 623 20.17 38.59 -26.93
C VAL A 623 19.09 39.57 -26.50
N THR A 624 17.89 39.40 -27.06
CA THR A 624 16.64 40.01 -26.62
C THR A 624 15.66 38.88 -26.28
N ALA A 625 14.47 39.18 -25.76
CA ALA A 625 13.45 38.15 -25.50
C ALA A 625 13.21 37.27 -26.74
N GLN A 626 13.04 37.85 -27.93
CA GLN A 626 12.66 37.10 -29.14
C GLN A 626 13.77 37.01 -30.19
N GLY A 627 14.96 37.56 -29.95
CA GLY A 627 15.99 37.66 -30.96
C GLY A 627 17.39 37.34 -30.45
N ILE A 628 18.18 36.73 -31.34
CA ILE A 628 19.59 36.43 -31.12
C ILE A 628 20.39 36.98 -32.27
N ARG A 629 21.53 37.58 -31.93
CA ARG A 629 22.56 37.96 -32.88
C ARG A 629 23.88 37.32 -32.50
N ALA A 630 24.42 36.56 -33.43
CA ALA A 630 25.64 35.79 -33.24
C ALA A 630 26.88 36.63 -33.64
N PHE A 631 28.02 36.34 -33.03
CA PHE A 631 29.27 37.07 -33.29
C PHE A 631 29.87 36.70 -34.65
N ALA A 632 29.96 35.41 -34.96
CA ALA A 632 30.41 34.87 -36.24
C ALA A 632 30.00 33.40 -36.39
N LEU A 633 29.55 32.98 -37.58
CA LEU A 633 29.17 31.59 -37.84
C LEU A 633 30.34 30.76 -38.39
N TYR A 634 30.57 29.60 -37.79
CA TYR A 634 31.67 28.67 -38.10
C TYR A 634 31.13 27.34 -38.63
N ASP A 635 31.89 26.68 -39.50
CA ASP A 635 31.73 25.28 -39.93
C ASP A 635 30.41 24.86 -40.60
N GLY A 636 29.50 25.78 -40.90
CA GLY A 636 28.27 25.48 -41.63
C GLY A 636 28.43 25.49 -43.15
N VAL A 637 27.44 24.88 -43.82
CA VAL A 637 27.36 24.87 -45.29
C VAL A 637 27.11 26.27 -45.85
N LYS A 638 26.36 27.10 -45.12
CA LYS A 638 25.89 28.42 -45.57
C LYS A 638 26.36 29.56 -44.65
N ASN A 639 26.65 29.30 -43.37
CA ASN A 639 27.12 30.27 -42.37
C ASN A 639 26.28 31.56 -42.32
N HIS A 640 24.96 31.41 -42.43
CA HIS A 640 23.97 32.46 -42.16
C HIS A 640 22.68 31.81 -41.67
N PHE A 641 21.85 32.57 -40.96
CA PHE A 641 20.52 32.14 -40.56
C PHE A 641 19.50 32.44 -41.67
N GLU A 642 18.62 31.49 -41.98
CA GLU A 642 17.46 31.67 -42.86
C GLU A 642 16.15 31.43 -42.08
N THR A 643 15.08 32.12 -42.46
CA THR A 643 13.74 31.80 -41.95
C THR A 643 13.38 30.34 -42.27
N GLY A 644 12.94 29.59 -41.27
CA GLY A 644 12.67 28.16 -41.39
C GLY A 644 13.84 27.25 -40.97
N ASP A 645 15.02 27.80 -40.67
CA ASP A 645 16.10 27.01 -40.10
C ASP A 645 15.75 26.53 -38.69
N GLU A 646 16.19 25.31 -38.37
CA GLU A 646 16.16 24.77 -37.01
C GLU A 646 17.42 25.21 -36.27
N TYR A 647 17.28 25.80 -35.09
CA TYR A 647 18.40 26.19 -34.23
C TYR A 647 18.43 25.36 -32.95
N GLN A 648 19.56 25.36 -32.26
CA GLN A 648 19.76 24.87 -30.88
C GLN A 648 20.66 25.86 -30.15
N ILE A 649 20.40 26.21 -28.89
CA ILE A 649 21.32 27.07 -28.10
C ILE A 649 21.79 26.31 -26.87
N ARG A 650 23.07 26.47 -26.58
CA ARG A 650 23.77 25.92 -25.43
C ARG A 650 24.05 27.07 -24.48
N VAL A 651 23.57 26.96 -23.24
CA VAL A 651 23.77 27.98 -22.20
C VAL A 651 24.95 27.57 -21.32
N ALA A 652 25.87 28.49 -21.05
CA ALA A 652 27.04 28.23 -20.22
C ALA A 652 26.66 28.20 -18.73
N ALA A 653 27.07 27.16 -18.00
CA ALA A 653 26.82 27.09 -16.56
C ALA A 653 27.91 27.73 -15.69
N LYS A 654 29.09 28.06 -16.27
CA LYS A 654 30.24 28.59 -15.52
C LYS A 654 30.90 29.78 -16.22
N ARG A 655 31.36 30.75 -15.42
CA ARG A 655 32.19 31.88 -15.86
C ARG A 655 33.56 31.82 -15.19
N ILE A 656 34.63 32.00 -15.96
CA ILE A 656 36.02 31.92 -15.50
C ILE A 656 36.76 33.18 -15.95
N PRO A 657 37.34 33.99 -15.04
CA PRO A 657 37.23 33.87 -13.59
C PRO A 657 35.80 34.19 -13.11
N GLY A 658 35.45 33.72 -11.90
CA GLY A 658 34.11 33.86 -11.33
C GLY A 658 33.65 35.31 -11.15
N GLN A 659 32.37 35.52 -10.81
CA GLN A 659 31.75 36.85 -10.78
C GLN A 659 32.41 37.84 -9.79
N ASP A 660 32.96 37.34 -8.67
CA ASP A 660 33.62 38.12 -7.63
C ASP A 660 35.15 38.25 -7.80
N ALA A 661 35.71 37.56 -8.79
CA ALA A 661 37.14 37.62 -9.08
C ALA A 661 37.47 38.85 -9.94
N GLN A 662 38.66 39.43 -9.72
CA GLN A 662 39.17 40.45 -10.64
C GLN A 662 39.34 39.81 -12.03
N GLU A 663 39.06 40.59 -13.09
CA GLU A 663 39.24 40.11 -14.48
C GLU A 663 40.68 39.58 -14.65
N GLU A 664 40.80 38.33 -15.12
CA GLU A 664 42.11 37.75 -15.43
C GLU A 664 42.70 38.49 -16.61
N LYS A 665 44.01 38.72 -16.52
CA LYS A 665 44.78 39.41 -17.55
C LYS A 665 45.83 38.46 -18.06
N ALA A 666 45.85 38.30 -19.38
CA ALA A 666 46.83 37.46 -20.03
C ALA A 666 48.26 37.82 -19.60
N ASP A 667 48.96 36.94 -18.89
CA ASP A 667 50.42 36.99 -18.68
C ASP A 667 51.12 36.27 -19.83
N CYS A 668 51.37 37.03 -20.90
CA CYS A 668 51.81 36.48 -22.17
C CYS A 668 53.30 36.15 -22.16
N ALA A 669 53.63 34.92 -21.78
CA ALA A 669 54.98 34.37 -21.88
C ALA A 669 55.12 33.33 -23.01
N ASP A 670 56.36 33.10 -23.44
CA ASP A 670 56.70 32.03 -24.39
C ASP A 670 56.67 30.67 -23.69
N VAL A 671 55.74 29.79 -24.10
CA VAL A 671 55.59 28.41 -23.60
C VAL A 671 56.07 27.42 -24.66
N TRP A 672 56.82 26.38 -24.27
CA TRP A 672 57.30 25.35 -25.20
C TRP A 672 56.49 24.06 -25.05
N ASP A 673 55.82 23.61 -26.11
CA ASP A 673 54.95 22.42 -26.09
C ASP A 673 55.62 21.13 -26.60
N GLY A 674 56.92 21.19 -26.92
CA GLY A 674 57.67 20.08 -27.53
C GLY A 674 57.80 20.16 -29.06
N ALA A 675 56.97 20.96 -29.73
CA ALA A 675 56.96 21.14 -31.18
C ALA A 675 57.25 22.60 -31.60
N ALA A 676 56.70 23.58 -30.88
CA ALA A 676 56.83 25.00 -31.15
C ALA A 676 56.80 25.85 -29.87
N THR A 677 57.21 27.12 -30.01
CA THR A 677 56.97 28.14 -28.97
C THR A 677 55.59 28.72 -29.18
N LEU A 678 54.72 28.53 -28.18
CA LEU A 678 53.40 29.14 -28.06
C LEU A 678 53.54 30.49 -27.38
N ALA A 679 52.97 31.52 -27.98
CA ALA A 679 52.92 32.88 -27.43
C ALA A 679 51.55 33.46 -27.72
N CYS A 680 51.13 34.45 -26.92
CA CYS A 680 49.91 35.21 -27.21
C CYS A 680 49.95 35.78 -28.63
N GLY A 681 48.83 35.68 -29.33
CA GLY A 681 48.72 36.15 -30.69
C GLY A 681 47.38 35.82 -31.31
N PRO A 682 47.29 35.79 -32.65
CA PRO A 682 46.05 35.43 -33.35
C PRO A 682 45.55 34.04 -32.91
N GLY A 683 44.38 33.99 -32.29
CA GLY A 683 43.74 32.76 -31.83
C GLY A 683 44.50 31.96 -30.77
N THR A 684 45.55 32.51 -30.12
CA THR A 684 46.31 31.82 -29.06
C THR A 684 46.41 32.72 -27.84
N LEU A 685 45.96 32.22 -26.69
CA LEU A 685 46.10 32.87 -25.39
C LEU A 685 47.09 32.05 -24.55
N VAL A 686 48.02 32.75 -23.92
CA VAL A 686 48.92 32.22 -22.89
C VAL A 686 48.73 33.06 -21.65
N ASP A 687 48.47 32.41 -20.52
CA ASP A 687 48.35 33.08 -19.23
C ASP A 687 49.01 32.25 -18.12
N ILE A 688 50.28 32.57 -17.82
CA ILE A 688 51.11 31.76 -16.92
C ILE A 688 50.51 31.70 -15.52
N GLY A 689 50.28 30.48 -15.04
CA GLY A 689 49.66 30.20 -13.75
C GLY A 689 48.13 30.02 -13.79
N ALA A 690 47.49 30.21 -14.94
CA ALA A 690 46.03 30.08 -15.07
C ALA A 690 45.52 28.64 -15.05
N ASN A 691 46.32 27.62 -15.44
CA ASN A 691 45.92 26.20 -15.50
C ASN A 691 44.48 25.99 -16.02
N PHE A 692 44.23 26.34 -17.28
CA PHE A 692 42.90 26.32 -17.89
C PHE A 692 42.21 24.95 -17.78
N TRP A 693 42.96 23.87 -18.05
CA TRP A 693 42.43 22.52 -17.96
C TRP A 693 41.99 22.15 -16.53
N GLY A 694 42.83 22.48 -15.53
CA GLY A 694 42.54 22.26 -14.11
C GLY A 694 41.36 23.09 -13.61
N ASN A 695 41.14 24.27 -14.21
CA ASN A 695 40.01 25.15 -13.91
C ASN A 695 38.70 24.76 -14.64
N GLY A 696 38.73 23.70 -15.44
CA GLY A 696 37.55 23.11 -16.07
C GLY A 696 37.27 23.59 -17.50
N VAL A 697 38.17 24.39 -18.10
CA VAL A 697 38.02 24.82 -19.50
C VAL A 697 38.21 23.63 -20.44
N ARG A 698 37.37 23.52 -21.46
CA ARG A 698 37.36 22.44 -22.46
C ARG A 698 37.21 23.01 -23.88
N PRO A 699 37.64 22.27 -24.92
CA PRO A 699 37.27 22.59 -26.30
C PRO A 699 35.75 22.70 -26.46
N GLY A 700 35.28 23.66 -27.24
CA GLY A 700 33.87 24.01 -27.39
C GLY A 700 33.35 25.06 -26.41
N ASP A 701 34.15 25.47 -25.42
CA ASP A 701 33.84 26.60 -24.54
C ASP A 701 33.96 27.95 -25.28
N ALA A 702 33.36 29.01 -24.77
CA ALA A 702 33.42 30.35 -25.37
C ALA A 702 34.34 31.27 -24.58
N ILE A 703 35.07 32.15 -25.27
CA ILE A 703 35.97 33.12 -24.65
C ILE A 703 35.74 34.51 -25.22
N GLN A 704 35.73 35.51 -24.34
CA GLN A 704 35.71 36.92 -24.69
C GLN A 704 37.06 37.54 -24.39
N ASN A 705 37.66 38.22 -25.37
CA ASN A 705 38.67 39.22 -25.09
C ASN A 705 37.95 40.55 -24.80
N ARG A 706 37.90 40.95 -23.54
CA ARG A 706 37.19 42.17 -23.10
C ARG A 706 37.91 43.44 -23.49
N SER A 707 39.24 43.43 -23.50
CA SER A 707 40.05 44.57 -23.93
C SER A 707 39.78 44.94 -25.39
N GLN A 708 39.52 43.94 -26.23
CA GLN A 708 39.38 44.10 -27.67
C GLN A 708 37.94 43.94 -28.19
N GLY A 709 37.03 43.44 -27.36
CA GLY A 709 35.59 43.37 -27.65
C GLY A 709 35.18 42.27 -28.64
N TRP A 710 35.88 41.13 -28.65
CA TRP A 710 35.56 40.01 -29.54
C TRP A 710 35.33 38.69 -28.78
N TRP A 711 34.54 37.80 -29.39
CA TRP A 711 34.24 36.45 -28.87
C TRP A 711 34.79 35.36 -29.79
N GLY A 712 35.09 34.19 -29.22
CA GLY A 712 35.46 33.00 -30.00
C GLY A 712 35.17 31.70 -29.28
N ILE A 713 35.22 30.60 -30.02
CA ILE A 713 35.05 29.24 -29.51
C ILE A 713 36.44 28.61 -29.32
N ILE A 714 36.68 27.99 -28.17
CA ILE A 714 37.95 27.35 -27.84
C ILE A 714 38.08 26.05 -28.64
N GLU A 715 39.11 25.96 -29.49
CA GLU A 715 39.42 24.79 -30.32
C GLU A 715 40.24 23.75 -29.53
N ALA A 716 41.16 24.22 -28.69
CA ALA A 716 42.05 23.36 -27.91
C ALA A 716 42.45 24.02 -26.59
N VAL A 717 42.60 23.19 -25.55
CA VAL A 717 43.11 23.60 -24.24
C VAL A 717 44.36 22.79 -23.97
N GLY A 718 45.43 23.44 -23.51
CA GLY A 718 46.65 22.73 -23.16
C GLY A 718 46.42 21.81 -21.96
N GLU A 719 46.92 20.58 -22.06
CA GLU A 719 46.79 19.59 -20.99
C GLU A 719 48.01 19.61 -20.03
N PRO A 720 47.86 19.18 -18.78
CA PRO A 720 48.98 18.96 -17.87
C PRO A 720 49.90 17.86 -18.44
N GLY A 721 51.18 18.18 -18.67
CA GLY A 721 52.08 17.29 -19.42
C GLY A 721 53.55 17.33 -19.01
N ALA A 722 54.40 16.75 -19.86
CA ALA A 722 55.85 16.64 -19.64
C ALA A 722 56.64 17.94 -19.86
N PHE A 723 55.98 19.01 -20.29
CA PHE A 723 56.56 20.33 -20.51
C PHE A 723 55.88 21.34 -19.58
N ASP A 724 56.67 22.27 -19.04
CA ASP A 724 56.17 23.24 -18.07
C ASP A 724 55.16 24.20 -18.72
N ASN A 725 54.08 24.50 -17.99
CA ASN A 725 53.08 25.53 -18.33
C ASN A 725 52.26 25.25 -19.61
N THR A 726 52.23 24.03 -20.13
CA THR A 726 51.34 23.71 -21.27
C THR A 726 49.87 23.90 -20.91
N GLN A 727 49.49 23.62 -19.66
CA GLN A 727 48.15 23.83 -19.12
C GLN A 727 47.70 25.30 -19.05
N ASP A 728 48.62 26.25 -19.26
CA ASP A 728 48.39 27.69 -19.21
C ASP A 728 48.09 28.28 -20.61
N THR A 729 47.83 27.42 -21.59
CA THR A 729 47.61 27.82 -22.99
C THR A 729 46.24 27.37 -23.50
N LEU A 730 45.62 28.19 -24.34
CA LEU A 730 44.42 27.80 -25.10
C LEU A 730 44.47 28.35 -26.53
N ARG A 731 43.74 27.68 -27.42
CA ARG A 731 43.59 28.06 -28.82
C ARG A 731 42.13 28.28 -29.15
N VAL A 732 41.85 29.34 -29.90
CA VAL A 732 40.51 29.79 -30.28
C VAL A 732 40.34 29.66 -31.78
N GLU A 733 39.17 29.20 -32.20
CA GLU A 733 38.79 29.10 -33.61
C GLU A 733 38.90 30.48 -34.28
N ASN A 734 39.58 30.53 -35.43
CA ASN A 734 39.72 31.75 -36.21
C ASN A 734 38.53 31.89 -37.16
N ALA A 735 37.76 32.97 -37.02
CA ALA A 735 36.76 33.35 -38.01
C ALA A 735 37.47 33.61 -39.34
N SER A 736 37.12 32.84 -40.37
CA SER A 736 37.70 33.01 -41.69
C SER A 736 37.40 34.42 -42.25
N ASP A 737 38.44 35.22 -42.44
CA ASP A 737 38.61 36.25 -43.48
C ASP A 737 37.47 37.27 -43.77
N ALA A 738 36.62 37.60 -42.79
CA ALA A 738 35.69 38.73 -42.91
C ALA A 738 36.20 39.98 -42.17
N ALA A 739 37.05 40.74 -42.85
CA ALA A 739 37.30 42.18 -42.66
C ALA A 739 37.67 42.70 -41.24
N GLY A 740 38.93 42.49 -40.82
CA GLY A 740 39.75 43.60 -40.32
C GLY A 740 39.78 43.95 -38.82
N ALA A 741 39.09 43.23 -37.95
CA ALA A 741 39.36 43.29 -36.50
C ALA A 741 40.18 42.03 -36.11
N GLY A 742 41.40 42.22 -35.61
CA GLY A 742 42.27 41.10 -35.26
C GLY A 742 41.79 40.38 -34.01
N ASN A 743 41.35 39.13 -34.12
CA ASN A 743 41.11 38.23 -32.99
C ASN A 743 42.45 37.79 -32.38
N HIS A 744 43.16 38.73 -31.76
CA HIS A 744 44.49 38.51 -31.18
C HIS A 744 44.45 38.73 -29.68
N PHE A 745 45.24 37.95 -28.93
CA PHE A 745 45.52 38.22 -27.53
C PHE A 745 46.86 38.95 -27.40
N ALA A 746 46.91 39.93 -26.51
CA ALA A 746 48.12 40.65 -26.14
C ALA A 746 48.33 40.63 -24.62
N ASP A 747 49.57 40.87 -24.20
CA ASP A 747 49.94 40.95 -22.78
C ASP A 747 49.08 42.00 -22.06
N GLY A 748 48.50 41.59 -20.94
CA GLY A 748 47.59 42.42 -20.15
C GLY A 748 46.16 42.54 -20.67
N ASP A 749 45.79 41.84 -21.76
CA ASP A 749 44.41 41.77 -22.22
C ASP A 749 43.53 41.08 -21.17
N ALA A 750 42.41 41.73 -20.83
CA ALA A 750 41.41 41.14 -19.94
C ALA A 750 40.56 40.14 -20.71
N TYR A 751 40.33 38.96 -20.12
CA TYR A 751 39.52 37.92 -20.74
C TYR A 751 38.52 37.28 -19.77
N VAL A 752 37.48 36.68 -20.33
CA VAL A 752 36.53 35.83 -19.59
C VAL A 752 36.16 34.63 -20.45
N ILE A 753 36.10 33.46 -19.82
CA ILE A 753 35.70 32.19 -20.43
C ILE A 753 34.32 31.81 -19.89
N ARG A 754 33.41 31.45 -20.78
CA ARG A 754 32.14 30.79 -20.51
C ARG A 754 32.35 29.30 -20.77
N SER A 755 32.10 28.47 -19.78
CA SER A 755 32.43 27.05 -19.81
C SER A 755 31.29 26.21 -19.25
N GLY A 756 31.33 24.91 -19.51
CA GLY A 756 30.36 23.95 -18.97
C GLY A 756 28.97 24.14 -19.58
N PHE A 757 28.94 24.31 -20.90
CA PHE A 757 27.72 24.39 -21.69
C PHE A 757 26.80 23.18 -21.46
N VAL A 758 25.49 23.43 -21.44
CA VAL A 758 24.44 22.41 -21.28
C VAL A 758 23.66 22.25 -22.59
N ASP A 759 23.52 21.01 -23.04
CA ASP A 759 22.89 20.66 -24.33
C ASP A 759 21.42 20.21 -24.19
N GLU A 760 21.05 19.59 -23.07
CA GLU A 760 19.69 19.17 -22.69
C GLU A 760 19.54 19.36 -21.17
N ARG A 761 18.37 19.77 -20.68
CA ARG A 761 18.09 19.91 -19.23
C ARG A 761 17.08 18.88 -18.78
N ARG A 762 17.41 18.12 -17.74
CA ARG A 762 16.46 17.26 -17.02
C ARG A 762 16.38 17.72 -15.58
N TYR A 763 15.19 17.72 -15.00
CA TYR A 763 15.03 17.86 -13.56
C TYR A 763 14.76 16.49 -12.98
N ALA A 764 15.58 16.07 -12.03
CA ALA A 764 15.10 15.16 -11.00
C ALA A 764 14.53 15.97 -9.85
N PHE A 765 13.49 15.43 -9.24
CA PHE A 765 12.92 15.90 -8.00
C PHE A 765 13.11 14.80 -6.97
N ASP A 766 13.71 15.14 -5.83
CA ASP A 766 13.50 14.40 -4.58
C ASP A 766 12.77 15.33 -3.61
N LEU A 767 11.53 14.96 -3.24
CA LEU A 767 10.65 15.74 -2.40
C LEU A 767 10.27 14.93 -1.16
N ALA A 768 10.62 15.44 0.01
CA ALA A 768 10.02 15.02 1.27
C ALA A 768 9.27 16.22 1.86
N PHE A 769 7.96 16.11 2.12
CA PHE A 769 7.25 17.21 2.79
C PHE A 769 6.02 16.78 3.60
N THR A 770 5.80 17.51 4.69
CA THR A 770 4.61 17.44 5.55
C THR A 770 3.74 18.66 5.31
N GLY A 771 2.47 18.48 4.97
CA GLY A 771 1.51 19.57 4.72
C GLY A 771 0.09 19.24 5.17
N GLU A 772 -0.86 20.18 5.03
CA GLU A 772 -2.29 19.84 5.15
C GLU A 772 -2.71 19.10 3.87
N ALA A 773 -3.02 17.82 3.99
CA ALA A 773 -3.61 17.08 2.89
C ALA A 773 -5.10 17.45 2.79
N THR A 774 -5.49 18.08 1.69
CA THR A 774 -6.89 18.28 1.38
C THR A 774 -7.32 17.26 0.33
N VAL A 775 -8.28 16.42 0.71
CA VAL A 775 -8.97 15.53 -0.22
C VAL A 775 -10.08 16.36 -0.86
N TYR A 776 -9.94 16.69 -2.14
CA TYR A 776 -11.09 17.23 -2.86
C TYR A 776 -12.10 16.10 -3.09
N ASP A 777 -13.33 16.32 -2.61
CA ASP A 777 -14.46 15.44 -2.84
C ASP A 777 -14.63 15.20 -4.36
N ASN A 778 -14.59 13.93 -4.74
CA ASN A 778 -14.96 13.35 -6.05
C ASN A 778 -13.87 13.21 -7.14
N GLY A 779 -12.57 13.12 -6.81
CA GLY A 779 -11.53 12.97 -7.84
C GLY A 779 -10.44 11.90 -7.64
N GLY A 780 -10.29 11.32 -6.44
CA GLY A 780 -9.21 10.36 -6.15
C GLY A 780 -7.77 10.94 -6.17
N LEU A 781 -7.60 12.18 -6.61
CA LEU A 781 -6.34 12.92 -6.59
C LEU A 781 -6.18 13.63 -5.26
N ARG A 782 -5.08 13.37 -4.55
CA ARG A 782 -4.72 14.10 -3.34
C ARG A 782 -3.88 15.30 -3.68
N HIS A 783 -4.15 16.38 -2.96
CA HIS A 783 -3.30 17.54 -2.91
C HIS A 783 -2.74 17.67 -1.49
N VAL A 784 -1.42 17.82 -1.39
CA VAL A 784 -0.76 18.15 -0.12
C VAL A 784 -0.19 19.55 -0.27
N GLU A 785 -0.60 20.44 0.62
CA GLU A 785 -0.18 21.84 0.66
C GLU A 785 0.58 22.13 1.95
N THR A 786 1.73 22.79 1.88
CA THR A 786 2.33 23.38 3.09
C THR A 786 1.67 24.74 3.35
N GLY A 787 0.88 24.88 4.41
CA GLY A 787 0.14 26.12 4.66
C GLY A 787 1.04 27.37 4.74
N SER A 788 0.56 28.49 4.20
CA SER A 788 1.25 29.79 4.00
C SER A 788 1.93 30.47 5.22
N GLN A 789 1.96 29.83 6.39
CA GLN A 789 2.50 30.37 7.66
C GLN A 789 3.25 29.32 8.51
N VAL A 790 3.49 28.10 8.00
CA VAL A 790 4.08 27.01 8.80
C VAL A 790 5.59 26.92 8.56
N LEU A 791 6.37 26.79 9.64
CA LEU A 791 7.80 26.53 9.58
C LEU A 791 8.03 25.17 8.89
N PHE A 792 8.69 25.16 7.74
CA PHE A 792 9.11 23.91 7.11
C PHE A 792 9.96 23.06 8.08
N SER A 793 9.70 21.75 8.13
CA SER A 793 10.53 20.83 8.90
C SER A 793 11.94 20.79 8.30
N GLN A 794 12.97 20.54 9.11
CA GLN A 794 14.36 20.37 8.62
C GLN A 794 14.53 19.20 7.64
N ARG A 795 13.50 18.38 7.43
CA ARG A 795 13.51 17.25 6.49
C ARG A 795 12.95 17.59 5.11
N ASN A 796 12.47 18.81 4.89
CA ASN A 796 11.94 19.20 3.59
C ASN A 796 13.07 19.68 2.67
N ALA A 797 13.58 18.75 1.85
CA ALA A 797 14.56 19.01 0.80
C ALA A 797 13.91 18.82 -0.56
N ILE A 798 14.26 19.71 -1.49
CA ILE A 798 13.98 19.58 -2.91
C ILE A 798 15.33 19.45 -3.59
N HIS A 799 15.62 18.28 -4.12
CA HIS A 799 16.82 18.08 -4.91
C HIS A 799 16.51 18.38 -6.39
N ILE A 800 17.33 19.23 -7.01
CA ILE A 800 17.26 19.59 -8.42
C ILE A 800 18.65 19.37 -9.02
N GLN A 801 18.75 18.42 -9.93
CA GLN A 801 19.97 18.27 -10.73
C GLN A 801 19.69 18.68 -12.16
N ASP A 802 20.60 19.47 -12.75
CA ASP A 802 20.67 19.74 -14.19
C ASP A 802 21.78 18.86 -14.80
N ARG A 803 21.45 18.10 -15.84
CA ARG A 803 22.33 17.11 -16.45
C ARG A 803 22.49 17.33 -17.94
N ASP A 804 23.73 17.45 -18.38
CA ASP A 804 24.11 17.31 -19.78
C ASP A 804 23.99 15.83 -20.19
N THR A 805 22.92 15.48 -20.90
CA THR A 805 22.62 14.11 -21.34
C THR A 805 23.57 13.64 -22.44
N VAL A 806 24.07 14.56 -23.27
CA VAL A 806 24.96 14.26 -24.40
C VAL A 806 26.34 13.86 -23.91
N ASN A 807 26.87 14.58 -22.91
CA ASN A 807 28.17 14.28 -22.30
C ASN A 807 28.05 13.54 -20.95
N GLN A 808 26.84 13.12 -20.58
CA GLN A 808 26.50 12.37 -19.36
C GLN A 808 27.01 12.99 -18.05
N ARG A 809 27.00 14.32 -17.92
CA ARG A 809 27.59 15.05 -16.78
C ARG A 809 26.55 15.87 -16.01
N ILE A 810 26.59 15.81 -14.68
CA ILE A 810 25.84 16.74 -13.81
C ILE A 810 26.52 18.11 -13.89
N VAL A 811 25.75 19.11 -14.30
CA VAL A 811 26.24 20.48 -14.49
C VAL A 811 25.95 21.31 -13.25
N VAL A 812 24.76 21.13 -12.69
CA VAL A 812 24.32 21.74 -11.44
C VAL A 812 23.67 20.67 -10.60
N ASP A 813 24.07 20.61 -9.34
CA ASP A 813 23.38 19.89 -8.29
C ASP A 813 23.00 20.93 -7.24
N ALA A 814 21.71 21.28 -7.21
CA ALA A 814 21.15 22.27 -6.32
C ALA A 814 20.13 21.57 -5.41
N SER A 815 20.35 21.69 -4.10
CA SER A 815 19.35 21.27 -3.12
C SER A 815 18.72 22.51 -2.51
N ILE A 816 17.42 22.70 -2.72
CA ILE A 816 16.65 23.69 -1.99
C ILE A 816 16.25 23.05 -0.66
N THR A 817 17.13 23.17 0.33
CA THR A 817 16.81 22.81 1.71
C THR A 817 16.22 24.03 2.38
N THR A 818 14.93 23.97 2.71
CA THR A 818 14.27 25.04 3.45
C THR A 818 14.90 25.19 4.84
N HIS A 819 15.70 26.24 5.03
CA HIS A 819 16.23 26.58 6.34
C HIS A 819 15.23 27.50 7.03
N GLY A 820 14.93 27.20 8.30
CA GLY A 820 13.77 27.72 9.03
C GLY A 820 13.36 29.17 8.73
N ALA A 821 12.03 29.37 8.71
CA ALA A 821 11.30 30.64 8.52
C ALA A 821 11.15 31.16 7.09
N THR A 822 11.39 30.37 6.04
CA THR A 822 10.83 30.67 4.71
C THR A 822 9.30 30.51 4.75
N LEU A 823 8.59 31.61 4.48
CA LEU A 823 7.18 31.53 4.06
C LEU A 823 7.18 30.87 2.67
N GLY A 824 6.21 30.01 2.35
CA GLY A 824 6.09 29.41 1.03
C GLY A 824 5.12 28.23 0.99
N GLU A 825 4.65 27.90 -0.21
CA GLU A 825 3.69 26.82 -0.46
C GLU A 825 4.31 25.80 -1.42
N ILE A 826 4.39 24.54 -1.01
CA ILE A 826 4.66 23.40 -1.91
C ILE A 826 3.33 22.71 -2.15
N LYS A 827 2.96 22.64 -3.43
CA LYS A 827 1.77 21.97 -3.94
C LYS A 827 2.19 20.78 -4.79
N VAL A 828 1.92 19.57 -4.29
CA VAL A 828 1.91 18.39 -5.16
C VAL A 828 0.45 18.04 -5.43
N SER A 829 0.12 17.93 -6.71
CA SER A 829 -1.21 17.56 -7.22
C SER A 829 -1.06 16.46 -8.25
N GLY A 830 -2.17 15.87 -8.71
CA GLY A 830 -2.09 14.82 -9.72
C GLY A 830 -1.46 13.51 -9.23
N ILE A 831 -1.17 13.36 -7.93
CA ILE A 831 -0.74 12.10 -7.34
C ILE A 831 -1.88 11.10 -7.52
N GLN A 832 -1.74 10.25 -8.52
CA GLN A 832 -2.63 9.13 -8.72
C GLN A 832 -2.27 8.11 -7.66
N ARG A 833 -3.10 7.99 -6.63
CA ARG A 833 -3.01 6.86 -5.71
C ARG A 833 -3.33 5.62 -6.53
N ASP A 834 -2.35 4.77 -6.76
CA ASP A 834 -2.64 3.35 -6.91
C ASP A 834 -3.16 2.87 -5.54
N LEU A 835 -4.47 3.05 -5.38
CA LEU A 835 -5.43 2.15 -4.76
C LEU A 835 -5.15 1.61 -3.35
N GLU A 836 -5.45 2.46 -2.38
CA GLU A 836 -6.34 1.95 -1.34
C GLU A 836 -7.67 2.68 -1.50
N PRO A 837 -8.57 2.26 -2.42
CA PRO A 837 -9.90 2.87 -2.45
C PRO A 837 -10.47 2.69 -1.04
N ASN A 838 -10.99 3.75 -0.39
CA ASN A 838 -11.10 3.89 1.07
C ASN A 838 -11.67 2.66 1.80
N PHE A 839 -10.83 1.65 2.03
CA PHE A 839 -11.22 0.40 2.64
C PHE A 839 -11.34 0.64 4.14
N PRO A 840 -12.26 -0.07 4.82
CA PRO A 840 -12.24 -0.07 6.27
C PRO A 840 -10.88 -0.57 6.77
N SER A 841 -10.31 0.07 7.80
CA SER A 841 -8.99 -0.29 8.35
C SER A 841 -8.86 -1.78 8.71
N TRP A 842 -9.96 -2.39 9.13
CA TRP A 842 -10.03 -3.81 9.47
C TRP A 842 -9.81 -4.75 8.29
N PHE A 843 -10.05 -4.31 7.05
CA PHE A 843 -9.86 -5.12 5.85
C PHE A 843 -8.37 -5.45 5.69
N LEU A 844 -7.52 -4.44 5.84
CA LEU A 844 -6.06 -4.59 5.81
C LEU A 844 -5.56 -5.26 7.08
N ALA A 845 -6.02 -4.83 8.26
CA ALA A 845 -5.57 -5.40 9.54
C ALA A 845 -5.88 -6.90 9.70
N ASN A 846 -6.94 -7.40 9.07
CA ASN A 846 -7.25 -8.83 9.06
C ASN A 846 -6.68 -9.57 7.84
N HIS A 847 -5.85 -8.93 7.02
CA HIS A 847 -5.23 -9.51 5.82
C HIS A 847 -6.24 -10.04 4.79
N TRP A 848 -7.43 -9.44 4.69
CA TRP A 848 -8.43 -9.86 3.71
C TRP A 848 -7.95 -9.65 2.27
N HIS A 849 -7.06 -8.69 2.03
CA HIS A 849 -6.45 -8.46 0.72
C HIS A 849 -5.73 -9.70 0.16
N HIS A 850 -5.21 -10.60 1.00
CA HIS A 850 -4.59 -11.86 0.54
C HIS A 850 -5.58 -12.86 -0.06
N PHE A 851 -6.89 -12.67 0.17
CA PHE A 851 -7.95 -13.60 -0.23
C PHE A 851 -8.96 -12.99 -1.20
N ILE A 852 -8.75 -11.73 -1.60
CA ILE A 852 -9.69 -10.99 -2.46
C ILE A 852 -9.03 -10.69 -3.80
N TYR A 853 -9.70 -11.15 -4.84
CA TYR A 853 -9.29 -11.05 -6.24
C TYR A 853 -10.33 -10.23 -6.98
N VAL A 854 -9.90 -9.50 -8.00
CA VAL A 854 -10.76 -8.68 -8.82
C VAL A 854 -10.45 -8.94 -10.29
N ALA A 855 -11.50 -9.01 -11.10
CA ALA A 855 -11.41 -9.01 -12.54
C ALA A 855 -12.29 -7.90 -13.09
N ALA A 856 -11.81 -7.14 -14.06
CA ALA A 856 -12.56 -6.13 -14.78
C ALA A 856 -12.47 -6.39 -16.29
N SER A 857 -13.54 -6.10 -17.00
CA SER A 857 -13.55 -6.14 -18.47
C SER A 857 -12.54 -5.12 -19.01
N PRO A 858 -11.76 -5.43 -20.06
CA PRO A 858 -10.75 -4.52 -20.61
C PRO A 858 -11.26 -3.11 -20.95
N ALA A 859 -12.51 -2.97 -21.39
CA ALA A 859 -13.14 -1.68 -21.69
C ALA A 859 -13.38 -0.78 -20.44
N TYR A 860 -13.18 -1.30 -19.24
CA TYR A 860 -13.36 -0.59 -17.98
C TYR A 860 -12.03 -0.41 -17.22
N LEU A 861 -10.90 -0.44 -17.92
CA LEU A 861 -9.58 -0.18 -17.35
C LEU A 861 -9.06 1.22 -17.74
N PRO A 862 -8.17 1.85 -16.94
CA PRO A 862 -7.81 3.26 -17.10
C PRO A 862 -7.23 3.70 -18.46
N GLN A 863 -6.62 2.80 -19.25
CA GLN A 863 -6.08 3.13 -20.59
C GLN A 863 -7.05 2.85 -21.75
N SER A 864 -8.31 2.47 -21.48
CA SER A 864 -9.27 2.26 -22.56
C SER A 864 -9.46 3.58 -23.32
N ASN A 865 -9.04 3.61 -24.58
CA ASN A 865 -9.22 4.71 -25.53
C ASN A 865 -10.69 4.91 -25.96
N GLU A 866 -11.60 4.12 -25.41
CA GLU A 866 -13.03 4.25 -25.56
C GLU A 866 -13.57 5.14 -24.44
N ASN A 867 -14.41 6.11 -24.80
CA ASN A 867 -15.10 6.96 -23.83
C ASN A 867 -15.89 6.05 -22.86
N PRO A 868 -15.60 6.00 -21.56
CA PRO A 868 -16.26 5.04 -20.68
C PRO A 868 -17.77 5.34 -20.49
N ASP A 869 -18.21 6.54 -20.89
CA ASP A 869 -19.61 6.92 -21.03
C ASP A 869 -20.34 6.26 -22.23
N ASP A 870 -19.61 5.71 -23.22
CA ASP A 870 -20.20 4.89 -24.31
C ASP A 870 -20.47 3.44 -23.85
N GLY A 871 -19.90 3.02 -22.73
CA GLY A 871 -20.62 2.31 -21.68
C GLY A 871 -21.12 0.89 -21.93
N ASN A 872 -20.53 0.09 -22.83
CA ASN A 872 -20.71 -1.37 -22.81
C ASN A 872 -19.50 -2.06 -23.43
N CYS A 873 -18.81 -2.87 -22.62
CA CYS A 873 -18.08 -3.99 -23.20
C CYS A 873 -19.04 -4.79 -24.12
N ILE A 874 -18.55 -5.38 -25.20
CA ILE A 874 -19.38 -6.16 -26.12
C ILE A 874 -19.56 -7.57 -25.54
N PRO A 875 -20.81 -8.01 -25.27
CA PRO A 875 -21.04 -9.34 -24.70
C PRO A 875 -20.41 -10.45 -25.56
N ASN A 876 -19.68 -11.37 -24.91
CA ASN A 876 -18.90 -12.46 -25.52
C ASN A 876 -17.68 -12.04 -26.36
N ASN A 877 -17.25 -10.79 -26.29
CA ASN A 877 -16.03 -10.33 -26.94
C ASN A 877 -15.04 -9.81 -25.89
N ASP A 878 -15.44 -8.78 -25.15
CA ASP A 878 -14.61 -8.07 -24.17
C ASP A 878 -15.32 -7.88 -22.82
N CYS A 879 -16.55 -8.39 -22.65
CA CYS A 879 -17.17 -8.52 -21.33
C CYS A 879 -16.75 -9.80 -20.61
N LEU A 880 -16.65 -9.73 -19.29
CA LEU A 880 -16.55 -10.92 -18.44
C LEU A 880 -17.84 -11.76 -18.51
N THR A 881 -17.67 -13.08 -18.36
CA THR A 881 -18.75 -14.06 -18.29
C THR A 881 -18.77 -14.77 -16.95
N LEU A 882 -19.81 -14.57 -16.14
CA LEU A 882 -20.02 -15.33 -14.90
C LEU A 882 -20.93 -16.54 -15.13
N ARG A 883 -20.36 -17.74 -15.04
CA ARG A 883 -21.06 -19.03 -15.01
C ARG A 883 -21.52 -19.35 -13.58
N THR A 884 -22.82 -19.28 -13.33
CA THR A 884 -23.42 -19.67 -12.05
C THR A 884 -24.03 -21.08 -12.12
N GLU A 885 -23.52 -22.00 -11.32
CA GLU A 885 -24.10 -23.33 -11.12
C GLU A 885 -25.17 -23.28 -10.02
N ASN A 886 -26.43 -23.52 -10.40
CA ASN A 886 -27.58 -23.54 -9.49
C ASN A 886 -28.11 -24.96 -9.33
N MET A 887 -28.97 -25.20 -8.32
CA MET A 887 -29.61 -26.52 -8.14
C MET A 887 -30.47 -26.97 -9.34
N GLY A 888 -30.88 -26.03 -10.20
CA GLY A 888 -31.67 -26.28 -11.41
C GLY A 888 -30.86 -26.32 -12.72
N GLY A 889 -29.53 -26.25 -12.66
CA GLY A 889 -28.64 -26.18 -13.83
C GLY A 889 -27.77 -24.92 -13.85
N THR A 890 -27.09 -24.68 -14.97
CA THR A 890 -26.10 -23.60 -15.13
C THR A 890 -26.69 -22.40 -15.86
N THR A 891 -26.39 -21.19 -15.39
CA THR A 891 -26.74 -19.91 -16.02
C THR A 891 -25.50 -19.09 -16.29
N ASN A 892 -25.38 -18.48 -17.47
CA ASN A 892 -24.26 -17.60 -17.82
C ASN A 892 -24.74 -16.15 -17.88
N GLN A 893 -23.96 -15.24 -17.31
CA GLN A 893 -24.12 -13.81 -17.45
C GLN A 893 -22.88 -13.27 -18.16
N ASN A 894 -23.01 -12.76 -19.38
CA ASN A 894 -21.89 -12.41 -20.29
C ASN A 894 -21.75 -10.91 -20.55
N ASP A 895 -22.34 -10.09 -19.69
CA ASP A 895 -22.32 -8.63 -19.71
C ASP A 895 -21.66 -8.07 -18.43
N VAL A 896 -20.78 -8.85 -17.80
CA VAL A 896 -20.23 -8.52 -16.49
C VAL A 896 -19.05 -7.56 -16.64
N ARG A 897 -19.18 -6.37 -16.05
CA ARG A 897 -18.16 -5.31 -16.11
C ARG A 897 -16.97 -5.62 -15.21
N ALA A 898 -17.24 -6.04 -13.98
CA ALA A 898 -16.22 -6.49 -13.05
C ALA A 898 -16.78 -7.48 -12.03
N LEU A 899 -15.88 -8.28 -11.49
CA LEU A 899 -16.12 -9.31 -10.49
C LEU A 899 -15.13 -9.10 -9.35
N VAL A 900 -15.59 -9.34 -8.13
CA VAL A 900 -14.73 -9.59 -6.97
C VAL A 900 -14.92 -11.04 -6.54
N ILE A 901 -13.82 -11.74 -6.28
CA ILE A 901 -13.77 -13.16 -5.94
C ILE A 901 -13.06 -13.30 -4.60
N ALA A 902 -13.70 -13.96 -3.64
CA ALA A 902 -13.06 -14.40 -2.41
C ALA A 902 -12.61 -15.86 -2.59
N ALA A 903 -11.33 -16.12 -2.35
CA ALA A 903 -10.71 -17.45 -2.34
C ALA A 903 -11.26 -18.40 -1.25
N GLY A 904 -12.02 -17.85 -0.30
CA GLY A 904 -12.66 -18.61 0.76
C GLY A 904 -11.70 -19.41 1.64
N LEU A 905 -12.27 -20.37 2.36
CA LEU A 905 -11.53 -21.38 3.14
C LEU A 905 -10.79 -22.35 2.23
N GLU A 906 -9.70 -22.95 2.73
CA GLU A 906 -9.01 -24.01 1.99
C GLU A 906 -9.96 -25.20 1.72
N THR A 907 -9.78 -25.81 0.56
CA THR A 907 -10.48 -27.02 0.15
C THR A 907 -10.10 -28.23 1.00
N ASP A 908 -11.09 -29.05 1.37
CA ASP A 908 -10.96 -30.25 2.21
C ASP A 908 -11.06 -31.55 1.39
N GLY A 909 -11.05 -31.46 0.06
CA GLY A 909 -11.11 -32.60 -0.84
C GLY A 909 -9.76 -33.30 -1.02
N GLU A 910 -9.79 -34.65 -1.04
CA GLU A 910 -8.59 -35.51 -1.12
C GLU A 910 -7.67 -35.25 -2.33
N ASN A 911 -8.19 -34.65 -3.41
CA ASN A 911 -7.45 -34.42 -4.67
C ASN A 911 -7.27 -32.93 -5.03
N CYS A 912 -7.56 -32.03 -4.11
CA CYS A 912 -7.46 -30.59 -4.33
C CYS A 912 -6.89 -29.90 -3.08
N PRO A 913 -5.79 -30.38 -2.47
CA PRO A 913 -5.23 -29.68 -1.32
C PRO A 913 -4.72 -28.31 -1.77
N GLN A 914 -5.03 -27.31 -0.96
CA GLN A 914 -4.45 -25.98 -1.09
C GLN A 914 -3.46 -25.79 0.04
N ASN A 915 -2.27 -25.32 -0.29
CA ASN A 915 -1.27 -24.86 0.65
C ASN A 915 -1.14 -23.35 0.45
N ARG A 916 -1.56 -22.58 1.45
CA ARG A 916 -1.46 -21.13 1.42
C ARG A 916 -0.45 -20.67 2.49
N PRO A 917 0.45 -19.72 2.19
CA PRO A 917 0.59 -19.00 0.93
C PRO A 917 1.34 -19.75 -0.19
N ALA A 918 1.05 -19.41 -1.45
CA ALA A 918 1.64 -20.03 -2.65
C ALA A 918 1.57 -19.15 -3.92
N SER A 919 2.47 -19.38 -4.88
CA SER A 919 2.64 -18.55 -6.09
C SER A 919 1.71 -18.94 -7.23
N ASP A 920 1.06 -20.09 -7.08
CA ASP A 920 0.13 -20.63 -8.05
C ASP A 920 -1.28 -20.23 -7.64
N VAL A 921 -1.99 -19.56 -8.54
CA VAL A 921 -3.40 -19.19 -8.39
C VAL A 921 -4.30 -20.39 -8.11
N ALA A 922 -3.92 -21.58 -8.55
CA ALA A 922 -4.62 -22.82 -8.21
C ALA A 922 -4.57 -23.20 -6.72
N GLN A 923 -3.70 -22.56 -5.92
CA GLN A 923 -3.66 -22.73 -4.46
C GLN A 923 -4.62 -21.78 -3.73
N TYR A 924 -5.21 -20.81 -4.42
CA TYR A 924 -6.14 -19.83 -3.87
C TYR A 924 -7.54 -19.91 -4.48
N LEU A 925 -7.62 -20.04 -5.79
CA LEU A 925 -8.88 -20.10 -6.52
C LEU A 925 -9.11 -21.52 -7.04
N GLU A 926 -10.36 -21.85 -7.39
CA GLU A 926 -10.75 -23.16 -7.90
C GLU A 926 -11.58 -23.10 -9.19
N GLY A 927 -11.58 -24.21 -9.93
CA GLY A 927 -12.38 -24.34 -11.16
C GLY A 927 -11.98 -23.31 -12.22
N GLU A 928 -12.96 -22.64 -12.82
CA GLU A 928 -12.73 -21.60 -13.85
C GLU A 928 -12.08 -20.33 -13.26
N ASN A 929 -12.07 -20.16 -11.93
CA ASN A 929 -11.48 -18.97 -11.30
C ASN A 929 -9.95 -19.05 -11.20
N ILE A 930 -9.34 -20.23 -11.43
CA ILE A 930 -7.88 -20.41 -11.52
C ILE A 930 -7.28 -19.64 -12.71
N HIS A 931 -8.13 -19.20 -13.65
CA HIS A 931 -7.84 -18.41 -14.85
C HIS A 931 -6.34 -18.32 -15.25
N PRO A 932 -5.89 -19.09 -16.27
CA PRO A 932 -4.47 -19.19 -16.57
C PRO A 932 -3.91 -17.85 -17.08
N THR A 933 -2.82 -17.39 -16.44
CA THR A 933 -2.08 -16.13 -16.68
C THR A 933 -1.55 -15.92 -18.11
N GLY A 934 -1.82 -16.83 -19.05
CA GLY A 934 -1.38 -16.77 -20.45
C GLY A 934 -2.50 -16.87 -21.49
N ASN A 935 -3.78 -16.87 -21.11
CA ASN A 935 -4.89 -17.01 -22.05
C ASN A 935 -5.86 -15.81 -21.95
N ALA A 936 -5.38 -14.63 -22.35
CA ALA A 936 -6.11 -13.36 -22.32
C ALA A 936 -7.41 -13.29 -23.16
N GLY A 937 -7.85 -14.42 -23.73
CA GLY A 937 -9.11 -14.55 -24.47
C GLY A 937 -10.18 -15.37 -23.77
N ASP A 938 -9.88 -16.00 -22.63
CA ASP A 938 -10.92 -16.50 -21.74
C ASP A 938 -11.29 -15.37 -20.77
N LEU A 939 -12.58 -15.13 -20.60
CA LEU A 939 -13.13 -14.09 -19.73
C LEU A 939 -14.18 -14.74 -18.80
N THR A 940 -14.12 -16.06 -18.61
CA THR A 940 -15.14 -16.84 -17.93
C THR A 940 -14.76 -17.14 -16.49
N PHE A 941 -15.64 -16.77 -15.56
CA PHE A 941 -15.50 -17.03 -14.13
C PHE A 941 -16.64 -17.90 -13.63
N GLN A 942 -16.47 -18.55 -12.49
CA GLN A 942 -17.43 -19.48 -11.93
C GLN A 942 -17.92 -19.08 -10.53
N ARG A 943 -19.21 -19.29 -10.30
CA ARG A 943 -19.84 -19.26 -8.98
C ARG A 943 -20.71 -20.49 -8.77
N LYS A 944 -20.67 -21.10 -7.58
CA LYS A 944 -21.59 -22.18 -7.20
C LYS A 944 -22.63 -21.72 -6.19
N HIS A 945 -23.84 -22.26 -6.28
CA HIS A 945 -24.88 -22.03 -5.28
C HIS A 945 -24.46 -22.62 -3.92
N PRO A 946 -24.66 -21.94 -2.78
CA PRO A 946 -24.17 -22.40 -1.46
C PRO A 946 -24.64 -23.78 -0.97
N ARG A 947 -25.69 -24.33 -1.59
CA ARG A 947 -26.21 -25.69 -1.31
C ARG A 947 -25.56 -26.79 -2.15
N LEU A 948 -24.80 -26.43 -3.18
CA LEU A 948 -23.98 -27.36 -3.95
C LEU A 948 -22.63 -27.46 -3.23
N MET A 949 -22.58 -28.30 -2.21
CA MET A 949 -21.34 -28.56 -1.50
C MET A 949 -20.37 -29.30 -2.43
N ASP A 950 -19.19 -28.75 -2.57
CA ASP A 950 -18.06 -29.34 -3.28
C ASP A 950 -16.82 -29.14 -2.40
N ALA A 951 -16.15 -30.24 -2.07
CA ALA A 951 -14.96 -30.22 -1.23
C ALA A 951 -13.78 -29.53 -1.94
N CYS A 952 -13.85 -29.39 -3.27
CA CYS A 952 -12.84 -28.79 -4.13
C CYS A 952 -13.26 -27.44 -4.75
N PHE A 953 -14.31 -26.80 -4.23
CA PHE A 953 -14.70 -25.45 -4.67
C PHE A 953 -15.27 -24.65 -3.50
N ARG A 954 -14.53 -23.64 -3.07
CA ARG A 954 -14.81 -22.76 -1.92
C ARG A 954 -14.93 -21.29 -2.32
N ASP A 955 -14.52 -20.93 -3.53
CA ASP A 955 -14.63 -19.57 -4.07
C ASP A 955 -16.03 -18.95 -4.00
N GLN A 956 -16.07 -17.65 -3.68
CA GLN A 956 -17.26 -16.83 -3.79
C GLN A 956 -17.04 -15.65 -4.74
N ALA A 957 -17.75 -15.62 -5.87
CA ALA A 957 -17.73 -14.48 -6.80
C ALA A 957 -18.95 -13.56 -6.63
N HIS A 958 -18.72 -12.25 -6.70
CA HIS A 958 -19.71 -11.18 -6.66
C HIS A 958 -19.53 -10.25 -7.86
N VAL A 959 -20.63 -9.85 -8.50
CA VAL A 959 -20.59 -8.86 -9.60
C VAL A 959 -20.59 -7.48 -8.99
N ILE A 960 -19.62 -6.65 -9.37
CA ILE A 960 -19.55 -5.26 -8.93
C ILE A 960 -20.64 -4.46 -9.64
N LYS A 961 -21.40 -3.65 -8.90
CA LYS A 961 -22.59 -2.96 -9.43
C LYS A 961 -22.28 -1.81 -10.38
#